data_AF-A0A401YES3-F1
#
_entry.id   AF-A0A401YES3-F1
#
_cell.length_a   1.000
_cell.length_b   1.000
_cell.length_c   1.000
_cell.angle_alpha   90.00
_cell.angle_beta   90.00
_cell.angle_gamma   90.00
#
_symmetry.space_group_name_H-M   'P 1'
#
loop_
_entity.id
_entity.type
_entity.pdbx_description
1 polymer ?
#
loop_
_entity_poly.entity_id
_entity_poly.type
_entity_poly.pdbx_seq_one_letter_code
_entity_poly.pdbx_strand_id
1 'polypeptide(L)'
;MSDDIAYAKIHPAIGVARVGNSTRDDGWYYGPETPDPDPMPAGSLKDDTGAFKRQAARFRLYGYDSAGKVVRELTATDAGVAIEWGVHVANRKAAWYEFSLALDIPDMQGHSSPRRNKGIDRPSLVIDPGRKTLRAGTGQSVEFTGGMFQGIPVPLGRMHTDEHGRLVVLGGSGRSGAKNNEELHSFGNNDGWYDDVSDGPVTAALTLDGRRIEVEPAWVVVGPPNYAPDIKTVRTVYDLLLDVFVGNGQLPRPTPVSFEHHIEPLLRRFSDLQWVNKGFATHFGSAGPEDFTTTELRRRLSRPGNTYRELRRQVYTAMRNYERDGLAPMTWPWFYGDGMASRPTSPRQYMTLSDLQMDMLLKWSDGAFVSTSRSGFPRHLEEAPLADRPGLLDRAALDFCLADAFHPGCEVTWPIRYATMFAEPFRILHRAEGQAEPDYGAELTPEKVLAADGPLHAQGPGDLTRWMAVPWQADTASCRSGYESNAGLGPRYDPHLPTFWPARVPNHVLTERDFRIVNKEGGSTPSEDEREAAFNNRASWLRGLHGTYKEQLKQAAAEWHHFGVVETRRYTVGDDKYPPHVHVESVPGFALEGVPDDRNLVTLHVPRTADVGAQGAALSALAEHVGLAPENITVGYIDKLDPFGEDAANGTDREGSS
;
A
#
# COMPACT_ATOMS: atom_id res chain seq x y z
N MET A 1 6.83 -35.00 -28.63
CA MET A 1 5.57 -34.28 -28.85
C MET A 1 5.98 -32.83 -28.91
N SER A 2 5.68 -32.10 -29.99
CA SER A 2 5.91 -30.65 -29.97
C SER A 2 5.06 -30.09 -28.84
N ASP A 3 5.69 -29.32 -27.96
CA ASP A 3 5.00 -28.44 -27.03
C ASP A 3 4.21 -27.45 -27.90
N ASP A 4 2.93 -27.71 -28.18
CA ASP A 4 2.07 -26.83 -29.00
C ASP A 4 1.72 -25.56 -28.22
N ILE A 5 2.74 -24.73 -27.96
CA ILE A 5 2.63 -23.39 -27.41
C ILE A 5 2.08 -22.48 -28.51
N ALA A 6 0.83 -22.07 -28.38
CA ALA A 6 0.14 -21.16 -29.28
C ALA A 6 0.57 -19.71 -29.03
N TYR A 7 0.62 -19.30 -27.76
CA TYR A 7 1.03 -17.97 -27.31
C TYR A 7 1.70 -18.06 -25.94
N ALA A 8 2.24 -16.95 -25.44
CA ALA A 8 2.80 -16.84 -24.09
C ALA A 8 2.26 -15.61 -23.35
N LYS A 9 2.32 -15.63 -22.02
CA LYS A 9 1.97 -14.48 -21.18
C LYS A 9 3.09 -14.17 -20.19
N ILE A 10 3.28 -12.88 -19.91
CA ILE A 10 4.18 -12.41 -18.85
C ILE A 10 3.42 -12.39 -17.51
N HIS A 11 4.03 -12.97 -16.48
CA HIS A 11 3.53 -12.99 -15.10
C HIS A 11 4.60 -12.51 -14.10
N PRO A 12 4.24 -11.73 -13.06
CA PRO A 12 2.89 -11.24 -12.78
C PRO A 12 2.39 -10.25 -13.86
N ALA A 13 1.08 -10.22 -14.10
CA ALA A 13 0.45 -9.29 -15.04
C ALA A 13 0.65 -7.82 -14.61
N ILE A 14 0.73 -7.57 -13.30
CA ILE A 14 1.18 -6.31 -12.70
C ILE A 14 2.26 -6.65 -11.66
N GLY A 15 3.53 -6.38 -11.97
CA GLY A 15 4.63 -6.53 -11.03
C GLY A 15 4.80 -5.30 -10.14
N VAL A 16 5.22 -5.51 -8.90
CA VAL A 16 5.42 -4.44 -7.91
C VAL A 16 6.87 -4.40 -7.45
N ALA A 17 7.56 -3.34 -7.84
CA ALA A 17 8.89 -2.99 -7.35
C ALA A 17 8.79 -1.84 -6.34
N ARG A 18 9.84 -1.62 -5.54
CA ARG A 18 9.88 -0.54 -4.55
C ARG A 18 11.22 0.17 -4.57
N VAL A 19 11.17 1.48 -4.35
CA VAL A 19 12.36 2.31 -4.24
C VAL A 19 13.22 1.93 -3.03
N GLY A 20 14.52 2.21 -3.11
CA GLY A 20 15.50 1.86 -2.08
C GLY A 20 16.83 2.57 -2.33
N ASN A 21 17.40 3.21 -1.30
CA ASN A 21 18.59 4.04 -1.41
C ASN A 21 19.91 3.27 -1.23
N SER A 22 19.89 1.96 -1.00
CA SER A 22 21.11 1.15 -0.99
C SER A 22 21.80 1.21 -2.35
N THR A 23 23.12 1.40 -2.31
CA THR A 23 24.01 1.44 -3.49
C THR A 23 24.84 0.17 -3.64
N ARG A 24 24.66 -0.81 -2.75
CA ARG A 24 25.39 -2.08 -2.77
C ARG A 24 24.91 -2.97 -3.91
N ASP A 25 25.79 -3.86 -4.37
CA ASP A 25 25.44 -4.85 -5.39
C ASP A 25 24.34 -5.81 -4.91
N ASP A 26 24.35 -6.16 -3.62
CA ASP A 26 23.32 -6.93 -2.90
C ASP A 26 22.23 -6.03 -2.26
N GLY A 27 22.15 -4.76 -2.68
CA GLY A 27 21.23 -3.73 -2.18
C GLY A 27 19.78 -3.88 -2.66
N TRP A 28 19.32 -5.12 -2.88
CA TRP A 28 17.97 -5.43 -3.35
C TRP A 28 17.57 -6.87 -3.01
N TYR A 29 16.27 -7.16 -3.10
CA TYR A 29 15.67 -8.48 -2.89
C TYR A 29 14.45 -8.68 -3.81
N TYR A 30 14.00 -9.91 -4.02
CA TYR A 30 12.79 -10.18 -4.81
C TYR A 30 11.52 -9.90 -4.01
N GLY A 31 10.53 -9.29 -4.67
CA GLY A 31 9.16 -9.25 -4.14
C GLY A 31 8.53 -10.65 -4.03
N PRO A 32 7.37 -10.75 -3.36
CA PRO A 32 6.68 -12.01 -3.14
C PRO A 32 6.20 -12.65 -4.45
N GLU A 33 6.40 -13.96 -4.60
CA GLU A 33 5.92 -14.76 -5.74
C GLU A 33 4.82 -15.76 -5.36
N THR A 34 4.44 -15.80 -4.09
CA THR A 34 3.27 -16.51 -3.57
C THR A 34 2.53 -15.59 -2.59
N PRO A 35 1.20 -15.77 -2.40
CA PRO A 35 0.47 -14.98 -1.42
C PRO A 35 1.01 -15.11 0.01
N ASP A 36 1.43 -16.30 0.46
CA ASP A 36 1.88 -16.53 1.84
C ASP A 36 3.35 -16.99 1.89
N PRO A 37 4.31 -16.16 1.46
CA PRO A 37 5.72 -16.51 1.46
C PRO A 37 6.23 -16.69 2.89
N ASP A 38 7.39 -17.32 3.02
CA ASP A 38 8.11 -17.28 4.30
C ASP A 38 8.57 -15.84 4.61
N PRO A 39 8.51 -15.42 5.90
CA PRO A 39 9.05 -14.13 6.30
C PRO A 39 10.52 -14.00 5.93
N MET A 40 10.92 -12.81 5.51
CA MET A 40 12.35 -12.53 5.31
C MET A 40 13.09 -12.55 6.66
N PRO A 41 14.36 -13.01 6.68
CA PRO A 41 15.19 -12.88 7.88
C PRO A 41 15.25 -11.43 8.37
N ALA A 42 15.25 -11.21 9.68
CA ALA A 42 15.44 -9.88 10.26
C ALA A 42 16.75 -9.24 9.75
N GLY A 43 16.70 -7.95 9.42
CA GLY A 43 17.79 -7.21 8.80
C GLY A 43 17.90 -7.37 7.28
N SER A 44 16.94 -8.00 6.59
CA SER A 44 17.00 -8.19 5.13
C SER A 44 16.65 -6.93 4.33
N LEU A 45 15.96 -5.96 4.94
CA LEU A 45 15.32 -4.84 4.24
C LEU A 45 16.22 -3.60 4.15
N LYS A 46 17.20 -3.52 5.04
CA LYS A 46 18.23 -2.49 5.06
C LYS A 46 19.60 -3.12 4.98
N ASP A 47 20.56 -2.39 4.42
CA ASP A 47 21.96 -2.76 4.55
C ASP A 47 22.57 -2.30 5.88
N ASP A 48 23.83 -2.62 6.09
CA ASP A 48 24.63 -2.28 7.28
C ASP A 48 24.82 -0.78 7.51
N THR A 49 24.55 0.06 6.50
CA THR A 49 24.55 1.53 6.63
C THR A 49 23.18 2.09 7.03
N GLY A 50 22.15 1.25 7.09
CA GLY A 50 20.77 1.65 7.32
C GLY A 50 20.03 2.08 6.05
N ALA A 51 20.63 1.94 4.87
CA ALA A 51 19.98 2.25 3.61
C ALA A 51 19.02 1.13 3.20
N PHE A 52 17.84 1.48 2.69
CA PHE A 52 16.84 0.53 2.21
C PHE A 52 17.31 -0.19 0.96
N LYS A 53 17.21 -1.52 0.99
CA LYS A 53 17.32 -2.37 -0.18
C LYS A 53 16.06 -2.21 -1.05
N ARG A 54 16.23 -2.23 -2.38
CA ARG A 54 15.11 -2.17 -3.32
C ARG A 54 14.35 -3.49 -3.35
N GLN A 55 13.02 -3.44 -3.43
CA GLN A 55 12.22 -4.61 -3.81
C GLN A 55 12.18 -4.70 -5.33
N ALA A 56 12.59 -5.83 -5.89
CA ALA A 56 12.56 -6.10 -7.32
C ALA A 56 11.27 -6.83 -7.72
N ALA A 57 10.69 -6.47 -8.86
CA ALA A 57 9.66 -7.28 -9.52
C ALA A 57 10.35 -8.28 -10.46
N ARG A 58 10.12 -9.58 -10.25
CA ARG A 58 10.58 -10.64 -11.15
C ARG A 58 9.44 -11.07 -12.07
N PHE A 59 9.69 -11.05 -13.38
CA PHE A 59 8.74 -11.43 -14.42
C PHE A 59 9.18 -12.72 -15.11
N ARG A 60 8.23 -13.64 -15.26
CA ARG A 60 8.37 -14.97 -15.86
C ARG A 60 7.48 -15.07 -17.10
N LEU A 61 7.87 -15.89 -18.07
CA LEU A 61 7.07 -16.19 -19.27
C LEU A 61 6.50 -17.59 -19.18
N TYR A 62 5.18 -17.73 -19.35
CA TYR A 62 4.51 -19.02 -19.45
C TYR A 62 3.93 -19.21 -20.84
N GLY A 63 4.18 -20.38 -21.44
CA GLY A 63 3.59 -20.79 -22.70
C GLY A 63 2.24 -21.46 -22.49
N TYR A 64 1.28 -21.17 -23.37
CA TYR A 64 -0.08 -21.66 -23.34
C TYR A 64 -0.43 -22.38 -24.63
N ASP A 65 -1.26 -23.42 -24.53
CA ASP A 65 -1.85 -24.06 -25.71
C ASP A 65 -3.03 -23.24 -26.27
N SER A 66 -3.61 -23.68 -27.38
CA SER A 66 -4.75 -23.01 -28.02
C SER A 66 -6.04 -23.06 -27.18
N ALA A 67 -6.11 -23.91 -26.15
CA ALA A 67 -7.21 -23.97 -25.20
C ALA A 67 -6.97 -23.08 -23.95
N GLY A 68 -5.85 -22.37 -23.88
CA GLY A 68 -5.49 -21.51 -22.76
C GLY A 68 -4.97 -22.26 -21.53
N LYS A 69 -4.51 -23.50 -21.69
CA LYS A 69 -3.87 -24.25 -20.61
C LYS A 69 -2.38 -23.95 -20.57
N VAL A 70 -1.85 -23.75 -19.37
CA VAL A 70 -0.41 -23.60 -19.12
C VAL A 70 0.33 -24.87 -19.54
N VAL A 71 1.27 -24.73 -20.47
CA VAL A 71 2.13 -25.83 -20.96
C VAL A 71 3.39 -25.94 -20.13
N ARG A 72 4.11 -24.83 -19.97
CA ARG A 72 5.35 -24.71 -19.16
C ARG A 72 5.80 -23.25 -19.00
N GLU A 73 6.72 -23.02 -18.06
CA GLU A 73 7.55 -21.81 -18.06
C GLU A 73 8.53 -21.87 -19.25
N LEU A 74 8.80 -20.72 -19.85
CA LEU A 74 9.77 -20.53 -20.94
C LEU A 74 10.95 -19.72 -20.39
N THR A 75 12.13 -20.32 -20.40
CA THR A 75 13.36 -19.70 -19.87
C THR A 75 14.41 -19.55 -20.97
N ALA A 76 15.33 -18.60 -20.82
CA ALA A 76 16.43 -18.44 -21.78
C ALA A 76 17.45 -19.58 -21.71
N THR A 77 17.36 -20.43 -20.67
CA THR A 77 18.15 -21.66 -20.54
C THR A 77 17.57 -22.85 -21.30
N ASP A 78 16.33 -22.75 -21.78
CA ASP A 78 15.70 -23.80 -22.57
C ASP A 78 16.25 -23.80 -24.00
N ALA A 79 16.50 -24.99 -24.56
CA ALA A 79 16.91 -25.13 -25.95
C ALA A 79 15.84 -24.53 -26.88
N GLY A 80 16.28 -23.75 -27.86
CA GLY A 80 15.40 -23.14 -28.87
C GLY A 80 14.64 -21.89 -28.41
N VAL A 81 14.76 -21.47 -27.14
CA VAL A 81 14.09 -20.27 -26.61
C VAL A 81 15.02 -19.05 -26.68
N ALA A 82 14.55 -17.98 -27.30
CA ALA A 82 15.22 -16.67 -27.29
C ALA A 82 14.24 -15.59 -26.84
N ILE A 83 14.63 -14.81 -25.84
CA ILE A 83 13.79 -13.78 -25.21
C ILE A 83 14.52 -12.42 -25.27
N GLU A 84 13.84 -11.41 -25.77
CA GLU A 84 14.23 -10.00 -25.62
C GLU A 84 13.14 -9.26 -24.84
N TRP A 85 13.48 -8.81 -23.65
CA TRP A 85 12.60 -8.03 -22.78
C TRP A 85 12.59 -6.56 -23.19
N GLY A 86 11.47 -5.88 -22.95
CA GLY A 86 11.37 -4.44 -23.09
C GLY A 86 10.52 -3.80 -22.00
N VAL A 87 11.03 -2.72 -21.41
CA VAL A 87 10.39 -1.99 -20.31
C VAL A 87 10.38 -0.50 -20.65
N HIS A 88 9.25 0.17 -20.42
CA HIS A 88 9.13 1.63 -20.59
C HIS A 88 8.44 2.22 -19.37
N VAL A 89 9.20 2.59 -18.34
CA VAL A 89 8.66 3.28 -17.14
C VAL A 89 8.74 4.79 -17.30
N ALA A 90 7.79 5.52 -16.72
CA ALA A 90 7.85 6.98 -16.62
C ALA A 90 7.23 7.49 -15.30
N ASN A 91 7.53 8.73 -14.93
CA ASN A 91 6.86 9.46 -13.85
C ASN A 91 6.18 10.70 -14.43
N ARG A 92 4.87 10.81 -14.21
CA ARG A 92 4.03 11.90 -14.71
C ARG A 92 3.36 12.71 -13.61
N LYS A 93 3.72 12.50 -12.34
CA LYS A 93 3.02 13.11 -11.19
C LYS A 93 3.01 14.63 -11.23
N ALA A 94 4.16 15.24 -11.51
CA ALA A 94 4.30 16.69 -11.57
C ALA A 94 3.54 17.29 -12.77
N ALA A 95 3.35 16.50 -13.82
CA ALA A 95 2.62 16.83 -15.04
C ALA A 95 1.13 16.46 -14.99
N TRP A 96 0.59 16.10 -13.81
CA TRP A 96 -0.81 15.69 -13.66
C TRP A 96 -1.64 16.75 -12.94
N TYR A 97 -2.81 16.35 -12.44
CA TYR A 97 -3.72 17.18 -11.65
C TYR A 97 -3.46 16.99 -10.15
N GLU A 98 -3.88 17.98 -9.37
CA GLU A 98 -3.87 17.93 -7.91
C GLU A 98 -4.80 16.84 -7.41
N PHE A 99 -4.39 16.15 -6.34
CA PHE A 99 -5.22 15.19 -5.66
C PHE A 99 -5.91 15.85 -4.46
N SER A 100 -7.24 15.91 -4.47
CA SER A 100 -8.05 16.33 -3.31
C SER A 100 -8.76 15.13 -2.72
N LEU A 101 -9.65 14.49 -3.49
CA LEU A 101 -10.26 13.20 -3.21
C LEU A 101 -10.30 12.36 -4.50
N ALA A 102 -10.74 11.11 -4.40
CA ALA A 102 -11.01 10.29 -5.58
C ALA A 102 -12.09 10.95 -6.47
N LEU A 103 -11.88 11.09 -7.78
CA LEU A 103 -12.80 11.84 -8.65
C LEU A 103 -14.09 11.10 -9.01
N ASP A 104 -14.23 9.85 -8.56
CA ASP A 104 -15.38 9.00 -8.85
C ASP A 104 -16.31 8.75 -7.65
N ILE A 105 -16.12 9.47 -6.54
CA ILE A 105 -17.04 9.44 -5.42
C ILE A 105 -18.01 10.64 -5.47
N PRO A 106 -19.22 10.51 -4.89
CA PRO A 106 -20.18 11.62 -4.81
C PRO A 106 -19.62 12.88 -4.17
N ASP A 107 -18.65 12.74 -3.27
CA ASP A 107 -17.99 13.83 -2.54
C ASP A 107 -17.21 14.79 -3.45
N MET A 108 -16.87 14.39 -4.68
CA MET A 108 -16.24 15.25 -5.69
C MET A 108 -17.24 15.93 -6.64
N GLN A 109 -18.55 15.68 -6.50
CA GLN A 109 -19.55 16.29 -7.38
C GLN A 109 -19.57 17.81 -7.23
N GLY A 110 -19.46 18.54 -8.35
CA GLY A 110 -19.35 20.00 -8.34
C GLY A 110 -17.96 20.55 -8.04
N HIS A 111 -16.96 19.69 -7.80
CA HIS A 111 -15.56 20.07 -7.62
C HIS A 111 -14.72 19.67 -8.84
N SER A 112 -13.53 20.27 -8.95
CA SER A 112 -12.56 19.95 -9.98
C SER A 112 -11.15 19.89 -9.38
N SER A 113 -10.28 19.09 -10.00
CA SER A 113 -8.86 19.02 -9.66
C SER A 113 -8.08 19.86 -10.66
N PRO A 114 -7.46 20.98 -10.26
CA PRO A 114 -6.65 21.77 -11.18
C PRO A 114 -5.30 21.09 -11.47
N ARG A 115 -4.62 21.52 -12.54
CA ARG A 115 -3.25 21.03 -12.84
C ARG A 115 -2.27 21.39 -11.72
N ARG A 116 -1.39 20.45 -11.35
CA ARG A 116 -0.12 20.76 -10.68
C ARG A 116 0.78 21.56 -11.63
N ASN A 117 1.68 22.37 -11.08
CA ASN A 117 2.68 23.16 -11.80
C ASN A 117 2.05 24.04 -12.90
N LYS A 118 1.04 24.83 -12.52
CA LYS A 118 0.30 25.70 -13.45
C LYS A 118 1.26 26.66 -14.18
N GLY A 119 1.06 26.81 -15.49
CA GLY A 119 1.86 27.71 -16.31
C GLY A 119 3.25 27.19 -16.72
N ILE A 120 3.64 25.98 -16.31
CA ILE A 120 4.87 25.33 -16.76
C ILE A 120 4.59 24.42 -17.96
N ASP A 121 5.52 24.39 -18.91
CA ASP A 121 5.46 23.51 -20.08
C ASP A 121 5.37 22.02 -19.66
N ARG A 122 4.29 21.34 -20.06
CA ARG A 122 3.92 20.01 -19.54
C ARG A 122 4.96 18.92 -19.85
N PRO A 123 5.52 18.82 -21.08
CA PRO A 123 6.58 17.85 -21.37
C PRO A 123 7.79 17.97 -20.45
N SER A 124 8.13 19.19 -20.01
CA SER A 124 9.26 19.40 -19.09
C SER A 124 9.04 18.85 -17.67
N LEU A 125 7.79 18.50 -17.32
CA LEU A 125 7.41 17.95 -16.01
C LEU A 125 7.35 16.42 -16.00
N VAL A 126 7.48 15.77 -17.17
CA VAL A 126 7.41 14.31 -17.30
C VAL A 126 8.82 13.73 -17.31
N ILE A 127 9.10 12.80 -16.39
CA ILE A 127 10.35 12.05 -16.38
C ILE A 127 10.12 10.78 -17.20
N ASP A 128 10.59 10.79 -18.45
CA ASP A 128 10.47 9.64 -19.37
C ASP A 128 11.84 9.27 -19.97
N PRO A 129 12.48 8.17 -19.52
CA PRO A 129 13.73 7.65 -20.10
C PRO A 129 13.55 6.91 -21.43
N GLY A 130 12.31 6.75 -21.90
CA GLY A 130 11.95 5.97 -23.07
C GLY A 130 12.03 4.46 -22.84
N ARG A 131 11.51 3.70 -23.82
CA ARG A 131 11.59 2.23 -23.82
C ARG A 131 13.04 1.76 -23.86
N LYS A 132 13.38 0.82 -22.97
CA LYS A 132 14.66 0.10 -22.96
C LYS A 132 14.43 -1.38 -23.32
N THR A 133 15.44 -2.02 -23.91
CA THR A 133 15.41 -3.47 -24.22
C THR A 133 16.61 -4.21 -23.62
N LEU A 134 16.43 -5.49 -23.35
CA LEU A 134 17.47 -6.38 -22.84
C LEU A 134 17.27 -7.78 -23.39
N ARG A 135 18.31 -8.34 -24.03
CA ARG A 135 18.33 -9.76 -24.40
C ARG A 135 18.64 -10.61 -23.18
N ALA A 136 17.79 -11.60 -22.93
CA ALA A 136 17.96 -12.51 -21.81
C ALA A 136 19.23 -13.35 -21.94
N GLY A 137 19.88 -13.64 -20.80
CA GLY A 137 21.07 -14.49 -20.75
C GLY A 137 22.39 -13.80 -21.16
N THR A 138 22.38 -12.49 -21.44
CA THR A 138 23.60 -11.75 -21.78
C THR A 138 24.41 -11.30 -20.55
N GLY A 139 23.84 -11.39 -19.35
CA GLY A 139 24.42 -10.83 -18.11
C GLY A 139 24.44 -9.30 -18.06
N GLN A 140 23.81 -8.62 -19.03
CA GLN A 140 23.75 -7.15 -19.07
C GLN A 140 22.70 -6.60 -18.10
N SER A 141 22.98 -5.41 -17.57
CA SER A 141 22.02 -4.56 -16.86
C SER A 141 21.80 -3.28 -17.66
N VAL A 142 20.56 -2.78 -17.68
CA VAL A 142 20.16 -1.58 -18.42
C VAL A 142 19.48 -0.60 -17.46
N GLU A 143 20.05 0.59 -17.34
CA GLU A 143 19.52 1.67 -16.51
C GLU A 143 18.39 2.44 -17.22
N PHE A 144 17.38 2.83 -16.48
CA PHE A 144 16.28 3.69 -16.95
C PHE A 144 16.67 5.17 -16.86
N THR A 145 17.68 5.55 -17.65
CA THR A 145 18.20 6.93 -17.74
C THR A 145 17.77 7.63 -19.03
N GLY A 146 17.81 8.97 -19.01
CA GLY A 146 17.39 9.84 -20.12
C GLY A 146 16.20 10.73 -19.79
N GLY A 147 15.39 10.35 -18.78
CA GLY A 147 14.28 11.15 -18.28
C GLY A 147 14.77 12.32 -17.41
N MET A 148 14.09 13.46 -17.53
CA MET A 148 14.44 14.67 -16.80
C MET A 148 13.21 15.39 -16.26
N PHE A 149 13.32 15.97 -15.06
CA PHE A 149 12.37 16.94 -14.54
C PHE A 149 12.95 18.34 -14.68
N GLN A 150 12.38 19.15 -15.57
CA GLN A 150 12.77 20.54 -15.82
C GLN A 150 14.29 20.78 -15.99
N GLY A 151 14.97 19.81 -16.63
CA GLY A 151 16.42 19.81 -16.86
C GLY A 151 17.25 19.03 -15.83
N ILE A 152 16.64 18.49 -14.78
CA ILE A 152 17.29 17.66 -13.76
C ILE A 152 17.18 16.19 -14.16
N PRO A 153 18.28 15.46 -14.37
CA PRO A 153 18.24 14.03 -14.63
C PRO A 153 17.68 13.24 -13.44
N VAL A 154 16.69 12.39 -13.70
CA VAL A 154 16.09 11.52 -12.67
C VAL A 154 16.05 10.09 -13.19
N PRO A 155 17.04 9.24 -12.82
CA PRO A 155 17.00 7.82 -13.12
C PRO A 155 15.81 7.14 -12.43
N LEU A 156 15.06 6.31 -13.16
CA LEU A 156 13.86 5.62 -12.64
C LEU A 156 14.10 4.16 -12.22
N GLY A 157 15.36 3.73 -12.17
CA GLY A 157 15.76 2.38 -11.80
C GLY A 157 16.52 1.65 -12.91
N ARG A 158 16.42 0.32 -12.94
CA ARG A 158 17.14 -0.53 -13.90
C ARG A 158 16.44 -1.87 -14.13
N MET A 159 16.84 -2.57 -15.19
CA MET A 159 16.49 -3.97 -15.41
C MET A 159 17.71 -4.84 -15.70
N HIS A 160 17.62 -6.11 -15.33
CA HIS A 160 18.56 -7.17 -15.70
C HIS A 160 17.78 -8.49 -15.85
N THR A 161 18.48 -9.59 -16.15
CA THR A 161 17.89 -10.92 -16.05
C THR A 161 18.57 -11.77 -15.01
N ASP A 162 17.81 -12.66 -14.36
CA ASP A 162 18.37 -13.71 -13.51
C ASP A 162 19.04 -14.84 -14.34
N GLU A 163 19.55 -15.86 -13.66
CA GLU A 163 20.26 -16.99 -14.26
C GLU A 163 19.41 -17.82 -15.23
N HIS A 164 18.09 -17.73 -15.15
CA HIS A 164 17.15 -18.40 -16.07
C HIS A 164 16.68 -17.47 -17.21
N GLY A 165 17.16 -16.22 -17.24
CA GLY A 165 16.73 -15.22 -18.21
C GLY A 165 15.38 -14.58 -17.88
N ARG A 166 14.87 -14.75 -16.65
CA ARG A 166 13.67 -14.05 -16.17
C ARG A 166 14.00 -12.58 -15.98
N LEU A 167 13.09 -11.69 -16.32
CA LEU A 167 13.31 -10.25 -16.18
C LEU A 167 13.22 -9.85 -14.70
N VAL A 168 14.16 -9.03 -14.25
CA VAL A 168 14.18 -8.43 -12.92
C VAL A 168 14.19 -6.92 -13.07
N VAL A 169 13.15 -6.25 -12.57
CA VAL A 169 13.00 -4.81 -12.61
C VAL A 169 13.18 -4.23 -11.20
N LEU A 170 14.10 -3.27 -11.09
CA LEU A 170 14.37 -2.51 -9.88
C LEU A 170 13.92 -1.06 -10.07
N GLY A 171 13.25 -0.52 -9.06
CA GLY A 171 12.81 0.88 -9.04
C GLY A 171 13.94 1.89 -8.83
N GLY A 172 13.55 3.16 -8.67
CA GLY A 172 14.43 4.26 -8.31
C GLY A 172 15.10 4.12 -6.93
N SER A 173 15.87 5.14 -6.59
CA SER A 173 16.64 5.24 -5.35
C SER A 173 15.84 5.80 -4.16
N GLY A 174 14.60 6.23 -4.37
CA GLY A 174 13.80 6.93 -3.36
C GLY A 174 14.16 8.41 -3.27
N ARG A 175 14.70 8.97 -4.35
CA ARG A 175 15.10 10.37 -4.47
C ARG A 175 13.88 11.24 -4.79
N SER A 176 13.78 12.33 -4.04
CA SER A 176 12.85 13.42 -4.30
C SER A 176 13.58 14.75 -4.21
N GLY A 177 13.05 15.77 -4.86
CA GLY A 177 13.63 17.10 -4.80
C GLY A 177 12.76 18.14 -5.44
N ALA A 178 13.20 19.39 -5.31
CA ALA A 178 12.57 20.56 -5.89
C ALA A 178 13.60 21.32 -6.74
N LYS A 179 13.17 21.91 -7.86
CA LYS A 179 14.11 22.56 -8.80
C LYS A 179 14.82 23.77 -8.18
N ASN A 180 14.08 24.62 -7.47
CA ASN A 180 14.57 25.86 -6.88
C ASN A 180 14.48 25.83 -5.35
N ASN A 181 14.51 24.64 -4.74
CA ASN A 181 14.29 24.43 -3.31
C ASN A 181 12.93 24.97 -2.82
N GLU A 182 11.88 24.81 -3.65
CA GLU A 182 10.51 25.08 -3.27
C GLU A 182 10.16 24.34 -1.96
N GLU A 183 9.42 24.99 -1.06
CA GLU A 183 9.09 24.41 0.24
C GLU A 183 7.96 23.37 0.12
N LEU A 184 8.00 22.33 0.97
CA LEU A 184 6.91 21.36 1.10
C LEU A 184 5.81 21.95 1.98
N HIS A 185 4.59 21.98 1.45
CA HIS A 185 3.44 22.56 2.15
C HIS A 185 2.21 21.67 2.16
N SER A 186 2.19 20.62 1.33
CA SER A 186 1.06 19.72 1.15
C SER A 186 1.49 18.27 1.32
N PHE A 187 0.57 17.41 1.79
CA PHE A 187 0.79 15.96 1.79
C PHE A 187 0.99 15.39 0.37
N GLY A 188 0.44 16.04 -0.67
CA GLY A 188 0.41 15.46 -2.01
C GLY A 188 0.59 16.41 -3.19
N ASN A 189 0.34 17.72 -3.04
CA ASN A 189 0.32 18.69 -4.14
C ASN A 189 1.39 19.77 -3.93
N ASN A 190 2.65 19.44 -4.23
CA ASN A 190 3.77 20.37 -4.08
C ASN A 190 4.32 20.76 -5.46
N ASP A 191 4.02 21.98 -5.90
CA ASP A 191 4.56 22.53 -7.16
C ASP A 191 6.09 22.69 -7.08
N GLY A 192 6.76 22.45 -8.20
CA GLY A 192 8.23 22.45 -8.31
C GLY A 192 8.90 21.15 -7.86
N TRP A 193 8.15 20.19 -7.32
CA TRP A 193 8.69 18.92 -6.82
C TRP A 193 8.61 17.75 -7.81
N TYR A 194 9.55 16.81 -7.65
CA TYR A 194 9.57 15.52 -8.32
C TYR A 194 9.98 14.38 -7.36
N ASP A 195 9.75 13.15 -7.78
CA ASP A 195 10.28 11.93 -7.17
C ASP A 195 10.66 10.89 -8.24
N ASP A 196 11.24 9.76 -7.83
CA ASP A 196 11.75 8.70 -8.71
C ASP A 196 10.96 7.38 -8.66
N VAL A 197 9.71 7.42 -8.17
CA VAL A 197 8.75 6.34 -8.43
C VAL A 197 8.30 6.39 -9.89
N SER A 198 7.73 5.30 -10.39
CA SER A 198 7.31 5.21 -11.79
C SER A 198 6.40 4.02 -12.03
N ASP A 199 5.82 3.95 -13.22
CA ASP A 199 5.16 2.75 -13.71
C ASP A 199 5.23 2.67 -15.23
N GLY A 200 4.98 1.49 -15.79
CA GLY A 200 4.88 1.35 -17.23
C GLY A 200 4.83 -0.08 -17.77
N PRO A 201 4.66 -0.22 -19.10
CA PRO A 201 4.54 -1.52 -19.76
C PRO A 201 5.83 -2.35 -19.70
N VAL A 202 5.63 -3.66 -19.56
CA VAL A 202 6.61 -4.73 -19.67
C VAL A 202 6.22 -5.64 -20.85
N THR A 203 7.14 -5.84 -21.77
CA THR A 203 6.92 -6.57 -23.03
C THR A 203 8.03 -7.59 -23.26
N ALA A 204 7.79 -8.59 -24.11
CA ALA A 204 8.83 -9.49 -24.58
C ALA A 204 8.65 -9.86 -26.05
N ALA A 205 9.75 -9.95 -26.78
CA ALA A 205 9.81 -10.66 -28.05
C ALA A 205 10.34 -12.07 -27.78
N LEU A 206 9.54 -13.08 -28.14
CA LEU A 206 9.84 -14.49 -27.91
C LEU A 206 9.96 -15.25 -29.23
N THR A 207 11.06 -15.98 -29.38
CA THR A 207 11.24 -16.98 -30.44
C THR A 207 11.40 -18.35 -29.80
N LEU A 208 10.66 -19.34 -30.29
CA LEU A 208 10.74 -20.75 -29.88
C LEU A 208 11.01 -21.59 -31.14
N ASP A 209 12.15 -22.27 -31.20
CA ASP A 209 12.58 -23.10 -32.33
C ASP A 209 12.54 -22.37 -33.68
N GLY A 210 12.93 -21.09 -33.67
CA GLY A 210 12.91 -20.22 -34.86
C GLY A 210 11.54 -19.63 -35.21
N ARG A 211 10.47 -20.00 -34.49
CA ARG A 211 9.12 -19.45 -34.65
C ARG A 211 8.86 -18.31 -33.67
N ARG A 212 8.36 -17.18 -34.16
CA ARG A 212 7.90 -16.09 -33.30
C ARG A 212 6.62 -16.51 -32.55
N ILE A 213 6.61 -16.31 -31.24
CA ILE A 213 5.45 -16.53 -30.38
C ILE A 213 4.88 -15.18 -29.98
N GLU A 214 3.56 -15.04 -30.05
CA GLU A 214 2.87 -13.86 -29.51
C GLU A 214 2.95 -13.85 -27.99
N VAL A 215 3.26 -12.70 -27.41
CA VAL A 215 3.40 -12.52 -25.96
C VAL A 215 2.41 -11.47 -25.50
N GLU A 216 1.52 -11.84 -24.59
CA GLU A 216 0.69 -10.88 -23.89
C GLU A 216 1.50 -10.13 -22.83
N PRO A 217 1.44 -8.79 -22.82
CA PRO A 217 2.37 -7.97 -22.04
C PRO A 217 1.92 -7.84 -20.58
N ALA A 218 2.80 -7.33 -19.72
CA ALA A 218 2.52 -7.04 -18.32
C ALA A 218 2.78 -5.55 -18.02
N TRP A 219 2.58 -5.16 -16.77
CA TRP A 219 2.89 -3.82 -16.26
C TRP A 219 3.84 -3.91 -15.05
N VAL A 220 4.64 -2.88 -14.82
CA VAL A 220 5.38 -2.71 -13.56
C VAL A 220 4.96 -1.42 -12.87
N VAL A 221 4.72 -1.48 -11.56
CA VAL A 221 4.52 -0.32 -10.69
C VAL A 221 5.68 -0.27 -9.70
N VAL A 222 6.30 0.89 -9.57
CA VAL A 222 7.34 1.18 -8.57
C VAL A 222 6.72 2.04 -7.48
N GLY A 223 6.53 1.48 -6.29
CA GLY A 223 5.95 2.19 -5.14
C GLY A 223 6.98 2.62 -4.09
N PRO A 224 6.52 3.31 -3.03
CA PRO A 224 7.28 3.52 -1.79
C PRO A 224 7.78 2.20 -1.15
N PRO A 225 8.73 2.26 -0.21
CA PRO A 225 9.17 1.09 0.57
C PRO A 225 8.01 0.37 1.30
N ASN A 226 8.23 -0.91 1.64
CA ASN A 226 7.38 -1.62 2.61
C ASN A 226 8.01 -1.52 4.00
N TYR A 227 7.41 -0.75 4.91
CA TYR A 227 7.90 -0.69 6.29
C TYR A 227 7.34 -1.81 7.18
N ALA A 228 6.47 -2.69 6.65
CA ALA A 228 6.00 -3.91 7.31
C ALA A 228 5.79 -5.05 6.28
N PRO A 229 6.87 -5.62 5.70
CA PRO A 229 6.82 -6.56 4.57
C PRO A 229 5.88 -7.75 4.73
N ASP A 230 5.72 -8.24 5.96
CA ASP A 230 4.96 -9.44 6.27
C ASP A 230 3.49 -9.15 6.67
N ILE A 231 3.08 -7.88 6.72
CA ILE A 231 1.74 -7.48 7.16
C ILE A 231 0.88 -7.06 5.96
N LYS A 232 -0.35 -7.56 5.91
CA LYS A 232 -1.34 -7.22 4.88
C LYS A 232 -2.48 -6.41 5.49
N THR A 233 -3.03 -5.48 4.73
CA THR A 233 -4.29 -4.80 5.07
C THR A 233 -5.48 -5.76 4.86
N VAL A 234 -6.63 -5.45 5.46
CA VAL A 234 -7.87 -6.25 5.33
C VAL A 234 -8.44 -6.26 3.90
N ARG A 235 -8.14 -5.24 3.10
CA ARG A 235 -8.52 -5.14 1.69
C ARG A 235 -7.33 -4.76 0.82
N THR A 236 -6.81 -5.72 0.05
CA THR A 236 -5.63 -5.54 -0.80
C THR A 236 -6.04 -5.07 -2.20
N VAL A 237 -5.08 -4.64 -3.02
CA VAL A 237 -5.35 -4.37 -4.45
C VAL A 237 -5.86 -5.63 -5.16
N TYR A 238 -5.41 -6.82 -4.75
CA TYR A 238 -5.95 -8.08 -5.27
C TYR A 238 -7.43 -8.25 -4.93
N ASP A 239 -7.82 -8.01 -3.67
CA ASP A 239 -9.22 -8.14 -3.24
C ASP A 239 -10.13 -7.16 -3.98
N LEU A 240 -9.65 -5.92 -4.20
CA LEU A 240 -10.33 -4.90 -5.00
C LEU A 240 -10.54 -5.36 -6.45
N LEU A 241 -9.48 -5.83 -7.11
CA LEU A 241 -9.56 -6.21 -8.52
C LEU A 241 -10.37 -7.49 -8.72
N LEU A 242 -10.26 -8.45 -7.79
CA LEU A 242 -11.10 -9.64 -7.81
C LEU A 242 -12.59 -9.26 -7.75
N ASP A 243 -12.96 -8.32 -6.86
CA ASP A 243 -14.31 -7.78 -6.77
C ASP A 243 -14.77 -7.12 -8.08
N VAL A 244 -13.94 -6.27 -8.70
CA VAL A 244 -14.23 -5.62 -9.99
C VAL A 244 -14.51 -6.65 -11.09
N PHE A 245 -13.62 -7.64 -11.26
CA PHE A 245 -13.76 -8.62 -12.34
C PHE A 245 -14.88 -9.62 -12.10
N VAL A 246 -15.19 -9.96 -10.85
CA VAL A 246 -16.35 -10.79 -10.51
C VAL A 246 -17.65 -10.00 -10.67
N GLY A 247 -17.70 -8.75 -10.23
CA GLY A 247 -18.84 -7.86 -10.35
C GLY A 247 -19.26 -7.64 -11.81
N ASN A 248 -18.28 -7.54 -12.70
CA ASN A 248 -18.51 -7.35 -14.14
C ASN A 248 -18.61 -8.67 -14.93
N GLY A 249 -18.60 -9.82 -14.26
CA GLY A 249 -18.80 -11.13 -14.89
C GLY A 249 -17.61 -11.66 -15.70
N GLN A 250 -16.42 -11.05 -15.57
CA GLN A 250 -15.19 -11.51 -16.22
C GLN A 250 -14.52 -12.67 -15.47
N LEU A 251 -14.76 -12.77 -14.16
CA LEU A 251 -14.35 -13.91 -13.33
C LEU A 251 -15.56 -14.54 -12.63
N PRO A 252 -15.54 -15.86 -12.37
CA PRO A 252 -16.61 -16.52 -11.65
C PRO A 252 -16.61 -16.11 -10.18
N ARG A 253 -17.82 -16.00 -9.59
CA ARG A 253 -17.97 -15.90 -8.13
C ARG A 253 -17.41 -17.17 -7.47
N PRO A 254 -16.61 -17.07 -6.40
CA PRO A 254 -16.16 -18.25 -5.67
C PRO A 254 -17.34 -19.04 -5.09
N THR A 255 -17.49 -20.29 -5.52
CA THR A 255 -18.53 -21.20 -5.05
C THR A 255 -18.04 -22.66 -5.07
N PRO A 256 -18.17 -23.41 -3.94
CA PRO A 256 -18.62 -22.93 -2.63
C PRO A 256 -17.62 -21.95 -2.01
N VAL A 257 -18.08 -21.12 -1.07
CA VAL A 257 -17.18 -20.32 -0.23
C VAL A 257 -16.33 -21.27 0.61
N SER A 258 -15.00 -21.09 0.63
CA SER A 258 -14.07 -21.83 1.50
C SER A 258 -13.67 -20.96 2.69
N PHE A 259 -13.70 -21.54 3.89
CA PHE A 259 -13.21 -20.84 5.08
C PHE A 259 -11.71 -20.50 4.94
N GLU A 260 -10.88 -21.50 4.63
CA GLU A 260 -9.42 -21.36 4.60
C GLU A 260 -8.93 -20.42 3.48
N HIS A 261 -9.64 -20.36 2.35
CA HIS A 261 -9.21 -19.55 1.21
C HIS A 261 -9.84 -18.15 1.14
N HIS A 262 -11.06 -17.98 1.67
CA HIS A 262 -11.80 -16.71 1.50
C HIS A 262 -12.09 -15.97 2.80
N ILE A 263 -12.22 -16.67 3.94
CA ILE A 263 -12.66 -16.05 5.20
C ILE A 263 -11.50 -15.91 6.18
N GLU A 264 -10.77 -16.99 6.43
CA GLU A 264 -9.64 -17.02 7.34
C GLU A 264 -8.58 -15.97 7.00
N PRO A 265 -8.16 -15.77 5.73
CA PRO A 265 -7.15 -14.76 5.42
C PRO A 265 -7.63 -13.34 5.76
N LEU A 266 -8.90 -13.03 5.52
CA LEU A 266 -9.51 -11.75 5.87
C LEU A 266 -9.50 -11.52 7.38
N LEU A 267 -10.02 -12.48 8.16
CA LEU A 267 -10.08 -12.37 9.63
C LEU A 267 -8.69 -12.33 10.25
N ARG A 268 -7.76 -13.14 9.75
CA ARG A 268 -6.36 -13.14 10.20
C ARG A 268 -5.70 -11.77 10.00
N ARG A 269 -5.98 -11.07 8.89
CA ARG A 269 -5.44 -9.71 8.65
C ARG A 269 -5.87 -8.71 9.73
N PHE A 270 -7.05 -8.84 10.34
CA PHE A 270 -7.42 -8.01 11.50
C PHE A 270 -6.46 -8.23 12.68
N SER A 271 -6.13 -9.50 12.98
CA SER A 271 -5.19 -9.83 14.05
C SER A 271 -3.74 -9.49 13.70
N ASP A 272 -3.31 -9.66 12.45
CA ASP A 272 -1.93 -9.34 12.02
C ASP A 272 -1.67 -7.82 12.07
N LEU A 273 -2.70 -6.98 11.94
CA LEU A 273 -2.57 -5.52 12.10
C LEU A 273 -2.19 -5.08 13.53
N GLN A 274 -2.21 -5.98 14.52
CA GLN A 274 -1.74 -5.72 15.89
C GLN A 274 -0.29 -5.20 15.95
N TRP A 275 0.52 -5.56 14.96
CA TRP A 275 1.94 -5.27 14.94
C TRP A 275 2.27 -3.87 14.44
N VAL A 276 1.28 -3.17 13.88
CA VAL A 276 1.45 -1.88 13.20
C VAL A 276 0.45 -0.81 13.65
N ASN A 277 -0.56 -1.18 14.45
CA ASN A 277 -1.50 -0.24 15.04
C ASN A 277 -1.99 -0.72 16.42
N LYS A 278 -1.91 0.17 17.43
CA LYS A 278 -2.25 -0.16 18.83
C LYS A 278 -3.75 -0.43 19.06
N GLY A 279 -4.64 0.21 18.30
CA GLY A 279 -6.08 -0.08 18.36
C GLY A 279 -6.39 -1.51 17.93
N PHE A 280 -5.80 -1.94 16.81
CA PHE A 280 -5.87 -3.35 16.39
C PHE A 280 -5.19 -4.29 17.39
N ALA A 281 -4.06 -3.87 17.98
CA ALA A 281 -3.36 -4.68 18.98
C ALA A 281 -4.21 -4.95 20.23
N THR A 282 -4.96 -3.93 20.67
CA THR A 282 -5.77 -4.01 21.89
C THR A 282 -6.95 -4.97 21.71
N HIS A 283 -7.54 -5.00 20.51
CA HIS A 283 -8.79 -5.70 20.28
C HIS A 283 -8.62 -7.06 19.57
N PHE A 284 -7.81 -7.10 18.51
CA PHE A 284 -7.61 -8.29 17.69
C PHE A 284 -6.25 -8.97 17.92
N GLY A 285 -5.36 -8.33 18.69
CA GLY A 285 -4.02 -8.83 18.97
C GLY A 285 -4.00 -10.00 19.95
N SER A 286 -2.81 -10.48 20.28
CA SER A 286 -2.60 -11.59 21.21
C SER A 286 -3.32 -11.34 22.53
N ALA A 287 -4.20 -12.27 22.93
CA ALA A 287 -5.06 -12.19 24.12
C ALA A 287 -6.13 -11.07 24.08
N GLY A 288 -6.31 -10.40 22.94
CA GLY A 288 -7.43 -9.49 22.69
C GLY A 288 -8.77 -10.23 22.60
N PRO A 289 -9.90 -9.52 22.75
CA PRO A 289 -11.22 -10.16 22.78
C PRO A 289 -11.59 -10.87 21.46
N GLU A 290 -11.08 -10.41 20.31
CA GLU A 290 -11.27 -11.01 18.99
C GLU A 290 -9.96 -11.41 18.31
N ASP A 291 -9.11 -12.14 19.02
CA ASP A 291 -7.93 -12.77 18.41
C ASP A 291 -8.34 -13.95 17.49
N PHE A 292 -8.49 -13.66 16.20
CA PHE A 292 -8.84 -14.62 15.15
C PHE A 292 -7.76 -15.66 14.87
N THR A 293 -6.56 -15.52 15.44
CA THR A 293 -5.47 -16.50 15.29
C THR A 293 -5.54 -17.62 16.33
N THR A 294 -6.34 -17.46 17.39
CA THR A 294 -6.46 -18.50 18.42
C THR A 294 -7.05 -19.79 17.85
N THR A 295 -6.48 -20.93 18.26
CA THR A 295 -6.91 -22.25 17.80
C THR A 295 -8.39 -22.49 18.08
N GLU A 296 -8.89 -22.07 19.25
CA GLU A 296 -10.28 -22.30 19.64
C GLU A 296 -11.26 -21.41 18.85
N LEU A 297 -10.98 -20.12 18.68
CA LEU A 297 -11.87 -19.25 17.90
C LEU A 297 -11.91 -19.70 16.44
N ARG A 298 -10.74 -19.97 15.84
CA ARG A 298 -10.62 -20.51 14.48
C ARG A 298 -11.44 -21.79 14.30
N ARG A 299 -11.33 -22.76 15.22
CA ARG A 299 -12.10 -24.02 15.21
C ARG A 299 -13.61 -23.80 15.24
N ARG A 300 -14.08 -22.78 15.96
CA ARG A 300 -15.52 -22.42 16.01
C ARG A 300 -15.98 -21.74 14.72
N LEU A 301 -15.18 -20.82 14.20
CA LEU A 301 -15.47 -20.06 12.99
C LEU A 301 -15.41 -20.90 11.71
N SER A 302 -14.59 -21.96 11.68
CA SER A 302 -14.46 -22.87 10.53
C SER A 302 -15.53 -23.94 10.43
N ARG A 303 -16.42 -24.09 11.43
CA ARG A 303 -17.43 -25.16 11.43
C ARG A 303 -18.69 -24.76 10.66
N PRO A 304 -19.00 -25.39 9.51
CA PRO A 304 -20.19 -25.07 8.72
C PRO A 304 -21.49 -25.48 9.42
N GLY A 305 -22.64 -25.06 8.87
CA GLY A 305 -23.95 -25.31 9.46
C GLY A 305 -24.26 -24.47 10.69
N ASN A 306 -25.27 -24.87 11.49
CA ASN A 306 -25.91 -23.95 12.45
C ASN A 306 -25.21 -23.82 13.82
N THR A 307 -24.26 -24.71 14.17
CA THR A 307 -23.70 -24.79 15.53
C THR A 307 -23.08 -23.49 16.05
N TYR A 308 -22.33 -22.77 15.21
CA TYR A 308 -21.72 -21.49 15.58
C TYR A 308 -22.22 -20.34 14.69
N ARG A 309 -23.44 -20.46 14.15
CA ARG A 309 -24.02 -19.46 13.23
C ARG A 309 -24.05 -18.06 13.83
N GLU A 310 -24.54 -17.90 15.06
CA GLU A 310 -24.65 -16.58 15.68
C GLU A 310 -23.29 -15.95 15.99
N LEU A 311 -22.27 -16.75 16.34
CA LEU A 311 -20.90 -16.24 16.48
C LEU A 311 -20.40 -15.62 15.17
N ARG A 312 -20.55 -16.35 14.05
CA ARG A 312 -20.16 -15.83 12.73
C ARG A 312 -21.01 -14.65 12.30
N ARG A 313 -22.30 -14.65 12.65
CA ARG A 313 -23.21 -13.54 12.38
C ARG A 313 -22.77 -12.27 13.11
N GLN A 314 -22.35 -12.36 14.37
CA GLN A 314 -21.82 -11.22 15.12
C GLN A 314 -20.59 -10.61 14.43
N VAL A 315 -19.65 -11.45 13.97
CA VAL A 315 -18.50 -11.01 13.18
C VAL A 315 -18.93 -10.33 11.88
N TYR A 316 -19.86 -10.93 11.12
CA TYR A 316 -20.38 -10.33 9.90
C TYR A 316 -21.07 -8.97 10.16
N THR A 317 -21.91 -8.89 11.19
CA THR A 317 -22.63 -7.65 11.51
C THR A 317 -21.74 -6.54 12.06
N ALA A 318 -20.55 -6.86 12.57
CA ALA A 318 -19.56 -5.87 12.97
C ALA A 318 -18.90 -5.18 11.75
N MET A 319 -18.92 -5.82 10.58
CA MET A 319 -18.40 -5.23 9.33
C MET A 319 -19.34 -4.16 8.81
N ARG A 320 -18.76 -3.03 8.39
CA ARG A 320 -19.43 -1.80 8.02
C ARG A 320 -20.31 -2.00 6.81
N ASN A 321 -21.49 -1.40 6.87
CA ASN A 321 -22.40 -1.19 5.76
C ASN A 321 -22.83 0.28 5.79
N TYR A 322 -22.65 1.00 4.67
CA TYR A 322 -22.91 2.44 4.63
C TYR A 322 -24.36 2.82 4.98
N GLU A 323 -25.35 2.04 4.52
CA GLU A 323 -26.76 2.31 4.79
C GLU A 323 -27.10 2.13 6.28
N ARG A 324 -26.46 1.16 6.94
CA ARG A 324 -26.68 0.85 8.35
C ARG A 324 -25.93 1.80 9.29
N ASP A 325 -24.66 2.05 9.01
CA ASP A 325 -23.74 2.66 9.98
C ASP A 325 -23.47 4.15 9.74
N GLY A 326 -23.79 4.66 8.55
CA GLY A 326 -23.61 6.07 8.20
C GLY A 326 -22.21 6.59 8.54
N LEU A 327 -22.16 7.63 9.39
CA LEU A 327 -20.94 8.35 9.78
C LEU A 327 -20.22 7.78 11.01
N ALA A 328 -20.62 6.59 11.50
CA ALA A 328 -20.00 6.01 12.70
C ALA A 328 -18.51 5.72 12.49
N PRO A 329 -17.56 6.26 13.29
CA PRO A 329 -16.12 6.10 13.02
C PRO A 329 -15.59 4.69 13.34
N MET A 330 -16.20 3.98 14.28
CA MET A 330 -15.62 2.77 14.90
C MET A 330 -16.30 1.46 14.49
N THR A 331 -16.97 1.42 13.34
CA THR A 331 -17.42 0.15 12.73
C THR A 331 -16.28 -0.50 11.94
N TRP A 332 -16.16 -1.83 11.98
CA TRP A 332 -15.06 -2.53 11.30
C TRP A 332 -15.19 -2.46 9.79
N PRO A 333 -14.09 -2.41 9.03
CA PRO A 333 -12.72 -2.20 9.53
C PRO A 333 -12.49 -0.72 9.95
N TRP A 334 -11.64 -0.50 10.96
CA TRP A 334 -11.36 0.82 11.53
C TRP A 334 -10.42 1.69 10.68
N PHE A 335 -10.73 1.78 9.40
CA PHE A 335 -9.93 2.50 8.42
C PHE A 335 -10.67 3.76 7.96
N TYR A 336 -9.91 4.82 7.70
CA TYR A 336 -10.39 5.92 6.87
C TYR A 336 -10.74 5.43 5.46
N GLY A 337 -11.61 6.14 4.76
CA GLY A 337 -12.07 5.86 3.40
C GLY A 337 -11.79 7.03 2.45
N ASP A 338 -12.31 6.94 1.23
CA ASP A 338 -12.00 7.88 0.14
C ASP A 338 -12.52 9.31 0.37
N GLY A 339 -13.64 9.46 1.08
CA GLY A 339 -14.32 10.74 1.32
C GLY A 339 -13.80 11.46 2.55
N MET A 340 -12.49 11.68 2.63
CA MET A 340 -11.85 12.33 3.78
C MET A 340 -12.19 13.81 3.89
N ALA A 341 -12.65 14.23 5.05
CA ALA A 341 -12.82 15.61 5.47
C ALA A 341 -12.46 15.78 6.96
N SER A 342 -12.30 17.02 7.39
CA SER A 342 -11.97 17.38 8.77
C SER A 342 -13.15 17.15 9.69
N ARG A 343 -14.38 17.22 9.15
CA ARG A 343 -15.62 16.76 9.77
C ARG A 343 -16.27 15.76 8.81
N PRO A 344 -16.66 14.55 9.25
CA PRO A 344 -17.32 13.60 8.36
C PRO A 344 -18.62 14.19 7.81
N THR A 345 -18.68 14.40 6.51
CA THR A 345 -19.89 14.83 5.77
C THR A 345 -20.51 13.67 5.01
N SER A 346 -19.80 12.54 4.91
CA SER A 346 -20.13 11.39 4.09
C SER A 346 -19.73 10.08 4.78
N PRO A 347 -20.51 8.99 4.60
CA PRO A 347 -20.13 7.68 5.12
C PRO A 347 -18.82 7.16 4.51
N ARG A 348 -18.40 7.70 3.35
CA ARG A 348 -17.15 7.36 2.66
C ARG A 348 -15.90 7.88 3.35
N GLN A 349 -16.02 8.67 4.42
CA GLN A 349 -14.92 8.99 5.33
C GLN A 349 -14.29 7.71 5.91
N TYR A 350 -15.01 6.58 5.93
CA TYR A 350 -14.53 5.31 6.47
C TYR A 350 -14.69 4.19 5.45
N MET A 351 -13.72 3.27 5.43
CA MET A 351 -13.68 2.18 4.45
C MET A 351 -14.75 1.11 4.72
N THR A 352 -15.21 0.48 3.64
CA THR A 352 -15.95 -0.79 3.65
C THR A 352 -15.13 -1.90 2.99
N LEU A 353 -15.38 -3.15 3.39
CA LEU A 353 -14.92 -4.30 2.62
C LEU A 353 -15.61 -4.31 1.25
N SER A 354 -15.05 -5.02 0.27
CA SER A 354 -15.65 -5.12 -1.06
C SER A 354 -16.98 -5.89 -1.03
N ASP A 355 -17.82 -5.68 -2.06
CA ASP A 355 -19.11 -6.37 -2.15
C ASP A 355 -18.94 -7.90 -2.21
N LEU A 356 -17.90 -8.37 -2.91
CA LEU A 356 -17.54 -9.79 -2.94
C LEU A 356 -17.10 -10.31 -1.55
N GLN A 357 -16.29 -9.55 -0.80
CA GLN A 357 -15.91 -9.93 0.56
C GLN A 357 -17.14 -10.02 1.47
N MET A 358 -18.07 -9.05 1.36
CA MET A 358 -19.31 -9.03 2.14
C MET A 358 -20.26 -10.17 1.77
N ASP A 359 -20.39 -10.52 0.48
CA ASP A 359 -21.17 -11.68 0.01
C ASP A 359 -20.59 -13.00 0.54
N MET A 360 -19.28 -13.16 0.50
CA MET A 360 -18.62 -14.35 1.04
C MET A 360 -18.77 -14.46 2.56
N LEU A 361 -18.62 -13.35 3.29
CA LEU A 361 -18.86 -13.30 4.74
C LEU A 361 -20.33 -13.60 5.08
N LEU A 362 -21.30 -13.14 4.30
CA LEU A 362 -22.70 -13.44 4.54
C LEU A 362 -22.97 -14.95 4.41
N LYS A 363 -22.53 -15.58 3.32
CA LYS A 363 -22.65 -17.03 3.10
C LYS A 363 -21.94 -17.83 4.21
N TRP A 364 -20.75 -17.39 4.60
CA TRP A 364 -20.02 -17.98 5.73
C TRP A 364 -20.81 -17.85 7.04
N SER A 365 -21.35 -16.66 7.31
CA SER A 365 -22.14 -16.40 8.51
C SER A 365 -23.35 -17.32 8.60
N ASP A 366 -24.04 -17.55 7.48
CA ASP A 366 -25.17 -18.45 7.36
C ASP A 366 -24.80 -19.94 7.40
N GLY A 367 -23.51 -20.27 7.40
CA GLY A 367 -23.03 -21.65 7.42
C GLY A 367 -22.97 -22.33 6.05
N ALA A 368 -23.14 -21.57 4.96
CA ALA A 368 -23.09 -22.03 3.58
C ALA A 368 -21.67 -21.94 2.99
N PHE A 369 -20.74 -22.68 3.60
CA PHE A 369 -19.34 -22.72 3.21
C PHE A 369 -18.74 -24.12 3.44
N VAL A 370 -17.56 -24.36 2.88
CA VAL A 370 -16.77 -25.57 3.10
C VAL A 370 -15.52 -25.27 3.92
N SER A 371 -15.06 -26.25 4.70
CA SER A 371 -13.79 -26.22 5.41
C SER A 371 -13.07 -27.54 5.15
N THR A 372 -11.86 -27.49 4.60
CA THR A 372 -11.18 -28.66 4.02
C THR A 372 -9.87 -29.04 4.71
N SER A 373 -9.54 -28.46 5.87
CA SER A 373 -8.29 -28.70 6.64
C SER A 373 -6.98 -28.37 5.92
N ARG A 374 -6.99 -28.12 4.60
CA ARG A 374 -5.82 -27.69 3.83
C ARG A 374 -5.55 -26.22 4.13
N SER A 375 -4.40 -25.94 4.74
CA SER A 375 -3.99 -24.60 5.13
C SER A 375 -3.32 -23.84 3.96
N GLY A 376 -3.83 -22.64 3.67
CA GLY A 376 -3.08 -21.56 3.02
C GLY A 376 -2.62 -21.77 1.57
N PHE A 377 -1.86 -20.80 1.10
CA PHE A 377 -1.13 -20.83 -0.17
C PHE A 377 0.22 -21.56 0.00
N PRO A 378 0.81 -22.12 -1.09
CA PRO A 378 2.15 -22.72 -1.03
C PRO A 378 3.19 -21.69 -0.57
N ARG A 379 4.24 -22.14 0.12
CA ARG A 379 5.32 -21.24 0.61
C ARG A 379 6.29 -20.87 -0.50
N HIS A 380 6.47 -21.77 -1.45
CA HIS A 380 7.26 -21.54 -2.64
C HIS A 380 6.43 -21.82 -3.89
N LEU A 381 6.63 -21.02 -4.93
CA LEU A 381 5.86 -21.13 -6.18
C LEU A 381 5.96 -22.53 -6.80
N GLU A 382 7.13 -23.15 -6.70
CA GLU A 382 7.46 -24.44 -7.27
C GLU A 382 6.67 -25.61 -6.62
N GLU A 383 6.12 -25.42 -5.41
CA GLU A 383 5.25 -26.38 -4.73
C GLU A 383 3.84 -26.44 -5.35
N ALA A 384 3.45 -25.40 -6.09
CA ALA A 384 2.16 -25.34 -6.74
C ALA A 384 2.12 -26.18 -8.03
N PRO A 385 0.96 -26.79 -8.37
CA PRO A 385 0.72 -27.32 -9.70
C PRO A 385 1.04 -26.28 -10.77
N LEU A 386 1.64 -26.72 -11.89
CA LEU A 386 2.08 -25.83 -12.97
C LEU A 386 0.98 -24.88 -13.47
N ALA A 387 -0.26 -25.38 -13.55
CA ALA A 387 -1.41 -24.61 -14.01
C ALA A 387 -1.77 -23.43 -13.08
N ASP A 388 -1.41 -23.50 -11.80
CA ASP A 388 -1.78 -22.51 -10.78
C ASP A 388 -0.71 -21.41 -10.62
N ARG A 389 0.54 -21.68 -11.04
CA ARG A 389 1.69 -20.79 -10.82
C ARG A 389 1.50 -19.37 -11.39
N PRO A 390 0.99 -19.18 -12.61
CA PRO A 390 0.77 -17.82 -13.14
C PRO A 390 -0.18 -16.99 -12.27
N GLY A 391 -1.31 -17.57 -11.86
CA GLY A 391 -2.29 -16.88 -11.00
C GLY A 391 -1.77 -16.61 -9.59
N LEU A 392 -0.88 -17.45 -9.07
CA LEU A 392 -0.19 -17.20 -7.79
C LEU A 392 0.75 -16.00 -7.89
N LEU A 393 1.50 -15.86 -8.98
CA LEU A 393 2.35 -14.69 -9.23
C LEU A 393 1.52 -13.41 -9.31
N ASP A 394 0.44 -13.43 -10.11
CA ASP A 394 -0.46 -12.28 -10.30
C ASP A 394 -1.06 -11.83 -8.97
N ARG A 395 -1.50 -12.78 -8.14
CA ARG A 395 -2.01 -12.50 -6.80
C ARG A 395 -0.93 -11.99 -5.87
N ALA A 396 0.22 -12.67 -5.78
CA ALA A 396 1.28 -12.37 -4.84
C ALA A 396 1.79 -10.93 -4.98
N ALA A 397 1.93 -10.44 -6.21
CA ALA A 397 2.36 -9.07 -6.46
C ALA A 397 1.39 -8.02 -5.88
N LEU A 398 0.09 -8.32 -5.83
CA LEU A 398 -0.98 -7.39 -5.44
C LEU A 398 -1.50 -7.59 -4.02
N ASP A 399 -1.32 -8.79 -3.43
CA ASP A 399 -1.80 -9.14 -2.09
C ASP A 399 -1.09 -8.38 -0.97
N PHE A 400 0.03 -7.74 -1.28
CA PHE A 400 0.74 -6.86 -0.37
C PHE A 400 0.45 -5.39 -0.64
N CYS A 401 -0.20 -5.02 -1.74
CA CYS A 401 -0.56 -3.63 -2.02
C CYS A 401 -1.86 -3.22 -1.34
N LEU A 402 -1.96 -1.94 -1.00
CA LEU A 402 -3.09 -1.40 -0.26
C LEU A 402 -4.21 -0.99 -1.20
N ALA A 403 -5.44 -1.38 -0.89
CA ALA A 403 -6.64 -0.77 -1.46
C ALA A 403 -7.39 -0.03 -0.36
N ASP A 404 -7.89 1.15 -0.69
CA ASP A 404 -8.66 2.05 0.17
C ASP A 404 -7.97 2.43 1.52
N ALA A 405 -8.24 3.60 2.10
CA ALA A 405 -8.69 4.80 1.42
C ALA A 405 -7.85 5.07 0.18
N PHE A 406 -8.46 5.50 -0.91
CA PHE A 406 -7.73 6.12 -1.99
C PHE A 406 -7.64 7.61 -1.71
N HIS A 407 -6.75 7.99 -0.78
CA HIS A 407 -6.50 9.38 -0.36
C HIS A 407 -5.00 9.78 -0.24
N PRO A 408 -4.18 9.62 -1.31
CA PRO A 408 -4.47 8.89 -2.54
C PRO A 408 -4.25 7.37 -2.43
N GLY A 409 -3.61 6.87 -1.37
CA GLY A 409 -3.13 5.47 -1.26
C GLY A 409 -1.60 5.42 -1.31
N CYS A 410 -0.99 4.24 -1.48
CA CYS A 410 0.47 4.11 -1.48
C CYS A 410 1.09 3.76 -2.84
N GLU A 411 0.74 2.61 -3.43
CA GLU A 411 1.33 2.17 -4.71
C GLU A 411 0.56 2.69 -5.92
N VAL A 412 -0.76 2.60 -5.86
CA VAL A 412 -1.72 3.03 -6.89
C VAL A 412 -2.92 3.65 -6.19
N THR A 413 -3.86 4.20 -6.96
CA THR A 413 -5.08 4.81 -6.44
C THR A 413 -6.33 4.40 -7.22
N TRP A 414 -7.45 5.05 -6.92
CA TRP A 414 -8.80 4.71 -7.35
C TRP A 414 -9.01 4.40 -8.84
N PRO A 415 -8.28 4.94 -9.84
CA PRO A 415 -8.46 4.54 -11.24
C PRO A 415 -8.35 3.02 -11.43
N ILE A 416 -7.49 2.36 -10.65
CA ILE A 416 -7.29 0.91 -10.75
C ILE A 416 -8.58 0.10 -10.56
N ARG A 417 -9.65 0.68 -9.98
CA ARG A 417 -10.96 0.00 -9.82
C ARG A 417 -11.84 0.02 -11.07
N TYR A 418 -11.35 0.50 -12.20
CA TYR A 418 -12.08 0.56 -13.47
C TYR A 418 -11.67 -0.57 -14.42
N ALA A 419 -12.61 -1.45 -14.76
CA ALA A 419 -12.37 -2.56 -15.68
C ALA A 419 -11.94 -2.11 -17.09
N THR A 420 -12.27 -0.89 -17.50
CA THR A 420 -11.85 -0.30 -18.78
C THR A 420 -10.34 -0.07 -18.89
N MET A 421 -9.61 -0.11 -17.78
CA MET A 421 -8.14 -0.06 -17.75
C MET A 421 -7.49 -1.42 -18.04
N PHE A 422 -8.27 -2.48 -18.23
CA PHE A 422 -7.76 -3.86 -18.34
C PHE A 422 -8.15 -4.50 -19.67
N ALA A 423 -7.19 -5.20 -20.28
CA ALA A 423 -7.41 -6.01 -21.49
C ALA A 423 -8.01 -7.39 -21.14
N GLU A 424 -7.61 -7.94 -20.00
CA GLU A 424 -8.15 -9.13 -19.36
C GLU A 424 -8.01 -8.97 -17.84
N PRO A 425 -8.68 -9.80 -17.00
CA PRO A 425 -8.51 -9.71 -15.55
C PRO A 425 -7.03 -9.60 -15.15
N PHE A 426 -6.73 -8.58 -14.35
CA PHE A 426 -5.41 -8.22 -13.83
C PHE A 426 -4.37 -7.74 -14.87
N ARG A 427 -4.65 -7.76 -16.18
CA ARG A 427 -3.70 -7.27 -17.21
C ARG A 427 -4.10 -5.89 -17.72
N ILE A 428 -3.24 -4.90 -17.49
CA ILE A 428 -3.47 -3.52 -17.93
C ILE A 428 -3.59 -3.47 -19.47
N LEU A 429 -4.57 -2.70 -19.94
CA LEU A 429 -4.73 -2.38 -21.35
C LEU A 429 -3.68 -1.34 -21.75
N HIS A 430 -2.74 -1.72 -22.62
CA HIS A 430 -1.69 -0.81 -23.07
C HIS A 430 -2.22 0.15 -24.14
N ARG A 431 -1.91 1.45 -23.98
CA ARG A 431 -2.10 2.44 -25.03
C ARG A 431 -1.21 2.11 -26.21
N ALA A 432 -1.75 2.17 -27.43
CA ALA A 432 -0.99 1.84 -28.63
C ALA A 432 0.18 2.80 -28.82
N GLU A 433 1.30 2.29 -29.34
CA GLU A 433 2.47 3.11 -29.64
C GLU A 433 2.11 4.22 -30.64
N GLY A 434 2.57 5.45 -30.36
CA GLY A 434 2.26 6.63 -31.17
C GLY A 434 0.87 7.24 -30.92
N GLN A 435 0.00 6.60 -30.14
CA GLN A 435 -1.28 7.19 -29.74
C GLN A 435 -1.06 8.19 -28.61
N ALA A 436 -1.21 9.48 -28.91
CA ALA A 436 -1.10 10.54 -27.93
C ALA A 436 -2.22 10.45 -26.88
N GLU A 437 -1.90 10.85 -25.65
CA GLU A 437 -2.91 11.07 -24.62
C GLU A 437 -3.68 12.37 -24.90
N PRO A 438 -5.02 12.39 -24.78
CA PRO A 438 -5.78 13.62 -24.86
C PRO A 438 -5.36 14.64 -23.79
N ASP A 439 -5.40 15.92 -24.13
CA ASP A 439 -5.37 16.97 -23.11
C ASP A 439 -6.75 17.07 -22.45
N TYR A 440 -6.81 16.87 -21.13
CA TYR A 440 -8.03 16.97 -20.33
C TYR A 440 -8.37 18.40 -19.86
N GLY A 441 -7.58 19.40 -20.23
CA GLY A 441 -7.84 20.82 -19.93
C GLY A 441 -7.11 21.35 -18.69
N ALA A 442 -7.45 22.55 -18.24
CA ALA A 442 -6.81 23.19 -17.09
C ALA A 442 -7.23 22.58 -15.74
N GLU A 443 -8.39 21.92 -15.72
CA GLU A 443 -8.98 21.26 -14.56
C GLU A 443 -9.59 19.94 -15.00
N LEU A 444 -9.57 18.97 -14.10
CA LEU A 444 -10.09 17.63 -14.30
C LEU A 444 -11.33 17.45 -13.42
N THR A 445 -12.48 17.22 -14.03
CA THR A 445 -13.77 17.04 -13.32
C THR A 445 -14.17 15.56 -13.27
N PRO A 446 -15.04 15.14 -12.32
CA PRO A 446 -15.62 13.81 -12.33
C PRO A 446 -16.21 13.40 -13.68
N GLU A 447 -16.96 14.29 -14.34
CA GLU A 447 -17.59 14.02 -15.62
C GLU A 447 -16.54 13.76 -16.71
N LYS A 448 -15.45 14.55 -16.74
CA LYS A 448 -14.40 14.36 -17.74
C LYS A 448 -13.62 13.08 -17.51
N VAL A 449 -13.40 12.70 -16.24
CA VAL A 449 -12.64 11.47 -15.96
C VAL A 449 -13.43 10.22 -16.30
N LEU A 450 -14.73 10.23 -16.03
CA LEU A 450 -15.63 9.10 -16.28
C LEU A 450 -16.14 9.04 -17.73
N ALA A 451 -15.81 10.03 -18.56
CA ALA A 451 -16.17 10.05 -19.97
C ALA A 451 -15.46 8.94 -20.77
N ALA A 452 -16.05 8.53 -21.89
CA ALA A 452 -15.48 7.50 -22.78
C ALA A 452 -14.14 7.88 -23.42
N ASP A 453 -13.81 9.18 -23.46
CA ASP A 453 -12.53 9.71 -23.89
C ASP A 453 -11.65 10.17 -22.71
N GLY A 454 -12.04 9.79 -21.49
CA GLY A 454 -11.35 10.07 -20.23
C GLY A 454 -10.06 9.26 -20.05
N PRO A 455 -9.35 9.44 -18.92
CA PRO A 455 -8.08 8.77 -18.63
C PRO A 455 -8.21 7.33 -18.09
N LEU A 456 -9.43 6.81 -17.90
CA LEU A 456 -9.67 5.50 -17.28
C LEU A 456 -9.71 4.33 -18.30
N HIS A 457 -8.94 4.42 -19.38
CA HIS A 457 -8.93 3.45 -20.48
C HIS A 457 -7.52 2.89 -20.71
N ALA A 458 -7.06 2.77 -21.96
CA ALA A 458 -5.74 2.28 -22.26
C ALA A 458 -4.64 3.19 -21.64
N GLN A 459 -3.68 2.57 -20.96
CA GLN A 459 -2.67 3.26 -20.15
C GLN A 459 -1.32 3.31 -20.87
N GLY A 460 -0.61 4.42 -20.73
CA GLY A 460 0.78 4.60 -21.14
C GLY A 460 1.75 4.65 -19.94
N PRO A 461 3.07 4.71 -20.18
CA PRO A 461 4.09 4.83 -19.14
C PRO A 461 3.79 5.98 -18.17
N GLY A 462 3.75 5.68 -16.87
CA GLY A 462 3.49 6.65 -15.80
C GLY A 462 2.02 6.94 -15.51
N ASP A 463 1.07 6.32 -16.22
CA ASP A 463 -0.36 6.65 -16.09
C ASP A 463 -1.01 6.05 -14.83
N LEU A 464 -0.43 5.02 -14.19
CA LEU A 464 -0.96 4.44 -12.95
C LEU A 464 -0.54 5.24 -11.70
N THR A 465 0.68 5.79 -11.68
CA THR A 465 1.26 6.48 -10.50
C THR A 465 1.14 8.00 -10.55
N ARG A 466 0.76 8.59 -11.69
CA ARG A 466 0.61 10.05 -11.85
C ARG A 466 -0.35 10.72 -10.87
N TRP A 467 -1.31 9.96 -10.36
CA TRP A 467 -2.34 10.39 -9.43
C TRP A 467 -1.83 10.56 -7.99
N MET A 468 -0.72 9.91 -7.67
CA MET A 468 -0.21 9.85 -6.29
C MET A 468 0.40 11.19 -5.87
N ALA A 469 0.69 11.30 -4.58
CA ALA A 469 1.39 12.43 -3.98
C ALA A 469 2.76 12.68 -4.62
N VAL A 470 3.12 13.96 -4.77
CA VAL A 470 4.45 14.40 -5.16
C VAL A 470 5.02 15.37 -4.11
N PRO A 471 6.13 15.02 -3.44
CA PRO A 471 6.78 13.70 -3.43
C PRO A 471 6.05 12.70 -2.50
N TRP A 472 6.24 11.39 -2.72
CA TRP A 472 5.56 10.34 -1.95
C TRP A 472 5.87 10.32 -0.43
N GLN A 473 7.02 10.85 -0.01
CA GLN A 473 7.44 10.89 1.40
C GLN A 473 6.54 11.81 2.24
N ALA A 474 6.03 12.89 1.64
CA ALA A 474 5.11 13.79 2.32
C ALA A 474 3.80 13.06 2.67
N ASP A 475 3.28 12.24 1.76
CA ASP A 475 2.11 11.40 2.03
C ASP A 475 2.40 10.32 3.06
N THR A 476 3.59 9.72 3.04
CA THR A 476 4.02 8.75 4.07
C THR A 476 3.98 9.37 5.47
N ALA A 477 4.53 10.57 5.65
CA ALA A 477 4.49 11.29 6.93
C ALA A 477 3.07 11.74 7.35
N SER A 478 2.14 11.76 6.38
CA SER A 478 0.73 12.10 6.54
C SER A 478 -0.17 10.86 6.59
N CYS A 479 0.38 9.64 6.57
CA CYS A 479 -0.38 8.40 6.67
C CYS A 479 -0.49 8.01 8.16
N ARG A 480 -1.32 8.75 8.90
CA ARG A 480 -1.45 8.60 10.36
C ARG A 480 -2.76 7.93 10.77
N SER A 481 -2.93 7.76 12.06
CA SER A 481 -4.18 7.37 12.72
C SER A 481 -4.68 8.46 13.66
N GLY A 482 -5.94 8.37 14.07
CA GLY A 482 -6.46 9.17 15.18
C GLY A 482 -6.36 10.68 14.95
N TYR A 483 -6.57 11.15 13.72
CA TYR A 483 -6.60 12.58 13.44
C TYR A 483 -7.69 13.27 14.28
N GLU A 484 -7.30 14.36 14.94
CA GLU A 484 -8.16 15.24 15.73
C GLU A 484 -8.34 16.60 15.05
N SER A 485 -9.40 17.32 15.40
CA SER A 485 -9.70 18.64 14.84
C SER A 485 -10.46 19.50 15.83
N ASN A 486 -9.95 20.72 16.04
CA ASN A 486 -10.61 21.76 16.83
C ASN A 486 -11.91 22.25 16.17
N ALA A 487 -12.05 22.05 14.86
CA ALA A 487 -13.28 22.30 14.13
C ALA A 487 -14.30 21.18 14.40
N GLY A 488 -14.52 20.75 15.65
CA GLY A 488 -15.64 19.88 15.98
C GLY A 488 -15.58 18.45 15.44
N LEU A 489 -14.39 17.81 15.41
CA LEU A 489 -14.37 16.34 15.44
C LEU A 489 -14.95 15.78 16.77
N GLY A 490 -15.17 16.66 17.77
CA GLY A 490 -15.39 16.29 19.17
C GLY A 490 -14.12 15.64 19.74
N PRO A 491 -13.97 15.46 21.06
CA PRO A 491 -12.98 14.53 21.56
C PRO A 491 -13.31 13.15 20.98
N ARG A 492 -12.52 12.70 20.00
CA ARG A 492 -12.61 11.31 19.54
C ARG A 492 -11.88 10.45 20.55
N TYR A 493 -12.57 9.41 20.99
CA TYR A 493 -12.25 8.61 22.17
C TYR A 493 -10.93 7.81 22.09
N ASP A 494 -10.29 7.69 20.92
CA ASP A 494 -9.13 6.81 20.70
C ASP A 494 -8.06 7.48 19.79
N PRO A 495 -6.83 7.72 20.29
CA PRO A 495 -5.74 8.29 19.49
C PRO A 495 -5.17 7.32 18.44
N HIS A 496 -5.56 6.05 18.46
CA HIS A 496 -5.02 5.02 17.57
C HIS A 496 -5.91 4.71 16.36
N LEU A 497 -7.18 5.16 16.36
CA LEU A 497 -8.19 4.79 15.37
C LEU A 497 -9.14 5.98 15.05
N PRO A 498 -9.68 6.05 13.82
CA PRO A 498 -9.38 5.21 12.66
C PRO A 498 -7.96 5.42 12.11
N THR A 499 -7.55 4.58 11.19
CA THR A 499 -6.21 4.64 10.57
C THR A 499 -6.25 4.67 9.04
N PHE A 500 -5.22 5.24 8.41
CA PHE A 500 -5.00 5.10 6.97
C PHE A 500 -4.41 3.73 6.62
N TRP A 501 -3.08 3.58 6.52
CA TRP A 501 -2.49 2.33 5.99
C TRP A 501 -1.34 1.77 6.85
N PRO A 502 -1.63 1.27 8.07
CA PRO A 502 -0.61 0.79 8.99
C PRO A 502 0.21 -0.40 8.47
N ALA A 503 -0.37 -1.24 7.59
CA ALA A 503 0.34 -2.35 6.96
C ALA A 503 1.45 -1.92 5.97
N ARG A 504 1.52 -0.64 5.59
CA ARG A 504 2.57 -0.07 4.74
C ARG A 504 3.39 0.95 5.47
N VAL A 505 2.72 1.81 6.23
CA VAL A 505 3.26 2.91 7.02
C VAL A 505 2.78 2.70 8.47
N PRO A 506 3.53 1.93 9.29
CA PRO A 506 3.14 1.62 10.66
C PRO A 506 2.78 2.88 11.45
N ASN A 507 1.76 2.79 12.32
CA ASN A 507 1.45 3.88 13.25
C ASN A 507 2.11 3.65 14.60
N HIS A 508 2.00 2.43 15.12
CA HIS A 508 2.50 2.07 16.44
C HIS A 508 3.14 0.68 16.40
N VAL A 509 4.31 0.52 17.00
CA VAL A 509 5.16 -0.66 16.82
C VAL A 509 5.72 -1.19 18.14
N LEU A 510 5.97 -2.49 18.21
CA LEU A 510 6.78 -3.08 19.29
C LEU A 510 8.26 -2.82 18.99
N THR A 511 8.96 -2.15 19.90
CA THR A 511 10.36 -1.76 19.68
C THR A 511 11.33 -2.93 19.90
N GLU A 512 12.49 -2.91 19.26
CA GLU A 512 13.61 -3.83 19.56
C GLU A 512 13.97 -3.85 21.06
N ARG A 513 13.92 -2.69 21.72
CA ARG A 513 14.17 -2.56 23.16
C ARG A 513 13.18 -3.39 23.97
N ASP A 514 11.89 -3.24 23.67
CA ASP A 514 10.83 -3.92 24.42
C ASP A 514 10.82 -5.42 24.09
N PHE A 515 11.07 -5.80 22.83
CA PHE A 515 11.21 -7.20 22.45
C PHE A 515 12.32 -7.92 23.23
N ARG A 516 13.48 -7.27 23.47
CA ARG A 516 14.55 -7.86 24.29
C ARG A 516 14.10 -8.16 25.71
N ILE A 517 13.23 -7.33 26.30
CA ILE A 517 12.63 -7.58 27.61
C ILE A 517 11.68 -8.77 27.51
N VAL A 518 10.74 -8.75 26.56
CA VAL A 518 9.78 -9.83 26.32
C VAL A 518 10.47 -11.19 26.16
N ASN A 519 11.56 -11.20 25.40
CA ASN A 519 12.31 -12.39 25.00
C ASN A 519 13.47 -12.75 25.95
N LYS A 520 13.64 -12.05 27.08
CA LYS A 520 14.70 -12.27 28.08
C LYS A 520 16.13 -12.25 27.48
N GLU A 521 16.37 -11.33 26.55
CA GLU A 521 17.67 -11.17 25.89
C GLU A 521 18.64 -10.32 26.71
N GLY A 522 19.92 -10.35 26.34
CA GLY A 522 20.95 -9.47 26.90
C GLY A 522 21.33 -9.74 28.36
N GLY A 523 21.01 -10.92 28.91
CA GLY A 523 21.30 -11.28 30.30
C GLY A 523 20.36 -10.62 31.32
N SER A 524 19.25 -10.02 30.87
CA SER A 524 18.23 -9.47 31.73
C SER A 524 17.36 -10.59 32.37
N THR A 525 16.87 -10.34 33.57
CA THR A 525 15.90 -11.22 34.27
C THR A 525 14.63 -10.43 34.62
N PRO A 526 13.89 -9.94 33.61
CA PRO A 526 12.68 -9.16 33.87
C PRO A 526 11.63 -10.04 34.54
N SER A 527 10.89 -9.43 35.46
CA SER A 527 9.66 -9.98 36.01
C SER A 527 8.61 -10.19 34.93
N GLU A 528 7.61 -11.01 35.23
CA GLU A 528 6.52 -11.28 34.28
C GLU A 528 5.67 -10.04 33.98
N ASP A 529 5.52 -9.14 34.95
CA ASP A 529 4.83 -7.86 34.78
C ASP A 529 5.62 -6.90 33.87
N GLU A 530 6.95 -6.84 34.00
CA GLU A 530 7.81 -6.06 33.09
C GLU A 530 7.74 -6.57 31.66
N ARG A 531 7.72 -7.90 31.48
CA ARG A 531 7.57 -8.51 30.14
C ARG A 531 6.20 -8.21 29.54
N GLU A 532 5.15 -8.25 30.34
CA GLU A 532 3.80 -7.93 29.89
C GLU A 532 3.64 -6.45 29.55
N ALA A 533 4.20 -5.56 30.37
CA ALA A 533 4.25 -4.13 30.07
C ALA A 533 5.03 -3.86 28.76
N ALA A 534 6.20 -4.49 28.58
CA ALA A 534 6.99 -4.37 27.36
C ALA A 534 6.24 -4.93 26.13
N PHE A 535 5.58 -6.08 26.26
CA PHE A 535 4.79 -6.67 25.17
C PHE A 535 3.58 -5.82 24.80
N ASN A 536 3.01 -5.04 25.71
CA ASN A 536 1.86 -4.17 25.44
C ASN A 536 2.26 -2.74 25.06
N ASN A 537 3.51 -2.33 25.29
CA ASN A 537 4.01 -1.04 24.87
C ASN A 537 4.08 -0.96 23.33
N ARG A 538 3.50 0.09 22.74
CA ARG A 538 3.56 0.33 21.30
C ARG A 538 4.00 1.76 21.07
N ALA A 539 5.25 1.93 20.66
CA ALA A 539 5.80 3.24 20.38
C ALA A 539 5.26 3.79 19.06
N SER A 540 5.03 5.10 18.99
CA SER A 540 4.75 5.81 17.75
C SER A 540 5.88 5.58 16.75
N TRP A 541 5.56 5.14 15.55
CA TRP A 541 6.55 4.92 14.49
C TRP A 541 7.14 6.23 13.98
N LEU A 542 6.35 7.32 14.05
CA LEU A 542 6.77 8.67 13.69
C LEU A 542 7.53 9.39 14.81
N ARG A 543 7.82 8.73 15.94
CA ARG A 543 8.51 9.35 17.07
C ARG A 543 9.90 9.88 16.70
N GLY A 544 10.51 9.51 15.59
CA GLY A 544 11.76 10.12 15.12
C GLY A 544 11.64 11.57 14.65
N LEU A 545 10.45 11.97 14.19
CA LEU A 545 10.18 13.31 13.69
C LEU A 545 9.91 14.32 14.83
N HIS A 546 10.19 15.59 14.59
CA HIS A 546 10.00 16.66 15.58
C HIS A 546 9.50 17.97 14.95
N GLY A 547 9.04 18.91 15.79
CA GLY A 547 8.54 20.19 15.33
C GLY A 547 7.12 20.12 14.77
N THR A 548 6.74 21.15 14.02
CA THR A 548 5.43 21.32 13.41
C THR A 548 5.17 20.28 12.32
N TYR A 549 3.89 20.07 11.97
CA TYR A 549 3.50 19.16 10.90
C TYR A 549 4.28 19.37 9.59
N LYS A 550 4.45 20.62 9.15
CA LYS A 550 5.18 20.95 7.91
C LYS A 550 6.68 20.60 8.00
N GLU A 551 7.30 20.87 9.14
CA GLU A 551 8.71 20.51 9.37
C GLU A 551 8.90 18.99 9.36
N GLN A 552 7.92 18.24 9.86
CA GLN A 552 7.92 16.78 9.81
C GLN A 552 7.80 16.24 8.37
N LEU A 553 7.02 16.88 7.49
CA LEU A 553 6.98 16.52 6.06
C LEU A 553 8.36 16.68 5.39
N LYS A 554 9.05 17.79 5.71
CA LYS A 554 10.41 18.05 5.21
C LYS A 554 11.42 17.04 5.74
N GLN A 555 11.38 16.72 7.03
CA GLN A 555 12.21 15.69 7.62
C GLN A 555 11.96 14.34 6.95
N ALA A 556 10.72 13.94 6.74
CA ALA A 556 10.41 12.67 6.07
C ALA A 556 10.91 12.62 4.63
N ALA A 557 10.83 13.72 3.87
CA ALA A 557 11.40 13.77 2.52
C ALA A 557 12.93 13.54 2.51
N ALA A 558 13.65 14.04 3.53
CA ALA A 558 15.10 13.90 3.64
C ALA A 558 15.54 12.57 4.30
N GLU A 559 14.77 12.08 5.27
CA GLU A 559 15.18 11.06 6.23
C GLU A 559 14.29 9.81 6.20
N TRP A 560 13.49 9.60 5.14
CA TRP A 560 12.59 8.44 5.02
C TRP A 560 13.29 7.09 5.27
N HIS A 561 14.58 6.99 4.95
CA HIS A 561 15.36 5.78 5.15
C HIS A 561 15.75 5.53 6.61
N HIS A 562 15.57 6.51 7.51
CA HIS A 562 15.79 6.35 8.95
C HIS A 562 14.66 5.61 9.65
N PHE A 563 13.43 5.59 9.13
CA PHE A 563 12.32 4.89 9.78
C PHE A 563 12.59 3.39 9.94
N GLY A 564 12.16 2.81 11.07
CA GLY A 564 12.27 1.38 11.33
C GLY A 564 11.38 0.55 10.41
N VAL A 565 11.76 -0.71 10.18
CA VAL A 565 10.97 -1.72 9.47
C VAL A 565 10.44 -2.72 10.49
N VAL A 566 9.18 -3.08 10.40
CA VAL A 566 8.56 -4.12 11.23
C VAL A 566 8.91 -5.48 10.65
N GLU A 567 9.77 -6.22 11.35
CA GLU A 567 10.36 -7.49 10.92
C GLU A 567 9.91 -8.65 11.81
N THR A 568 9.76 -9.84 11.23
CA THR A 568 9.41 -11.04 11.98
C THR A 568 10.57 -11.53 12.85
N ARG A 569 10.33 -11.70 14.15
CA ARG A 569 11.26 -12.22 15.14
C ARG A 569 10.69 -13.46 15.84
N ARG A 570 11.54 -14.43 16.10
CA ARG A 570 11.17 -15.64 16.83
C ARG A 570 11.18 -15.37 18.33
N TYR A 571 10.12 -15.75 19.00
CA TYR A 571 10.07 -15.81 20.44
C TYR A 571 10.71 -17.12 20.94
N THR A 572 11.72 -17.03 21.82
CA THR A 572 12.63 -18.16 22.13
C THR A 572 12.59 -18.63 23.58
N VAL A 573 11.86 -17.95 24.47
CA VAL A 573 11.79 -18.34 25.90
C VAL A 573 11.10 -19.68 26.10
N GLY A 574 10.13 -20.05 25.24
CA GLY A 574 9.48 -21.36 25.26
C GLY A 574 8.52 -21.59 26.44
N ASP A 575 7.97 -20.54 27.02
CA ASP A 575 6.98 -20.59 28.11
C ASP A 575 5.51 -20.46 27.60
N ASP A 576 5.33 -20.40 26.28
CA ASP A 576 4.06 -20.21 25.57
C ASP A 576 3.24 -18.96 25.97
N LYS A 577 3.88 -17.95 26.61
CA LYS A 577 3.21 -16.72 27.04
C LYS A 577 2.93 -15.74 25.90
N TYR A 578 3.79 -15.70 24.89
CA TYR A 578 3.68 -14.79 23.75
C TYR A 578 3.67 -15.58 22.43
N PRO A 579 3.14 -14.99 21.34
CA PRO A 579 3.13 -15.64 20.04
C PRO A 579 4.53 -16.13 19.63
N PRO A 580 4.65 -17.30 18.98
CA PRO A 580 5.94 -17.87 18.58
C PRO A 580 6.70 -16.98 17.59
N HIS A 581 5.98 -16.15 16.84
CA HIS A 581 6.51 -15.11 15.98
C HIS A 581 5.91 -13.77 16.41
N VAL A 582 6.79 -12.81 16.65
CA VAL A 582 6.48 -11.45 17.08
C VAL A 582 7.04 -10.52 16.02
N HIS A 583 6.30 -9.50 15.61
CA HIS A 583 6.82 -8.52 14.66
C HIS A 583 7.36 -7.31 15.42
N VAL A 584 8.60 -6.93 15.12
CA VAL A 584 9.41 -6.01 15.90
C VAL A 584 9.99 -4.96 14.97
N GLU A 585 9.92 -3.70 15.36
CA GLU A 585 10.58 -2.62 14.65
C GLU A 585 12.12 -2.76 14.75
N SER A 586 12.78 -2.85 13.60
CA SER A 586 14.24 -2.68 13.49
C SER A 586 14.65 -1.33 14.07
N VAL A 587 15.77 -1.24 14.77
CA VAL A 587 16.26 0.02 15.35
C VAL A 587 16.25 1.16 14.32
N PRO A 588 15.45 2.23 14.52
CA PRO A 588 15.41 3.36 13.59
C PRO A 588 16.74 4.12 13.56
N GLY A 589 17.05 4.75 12.42
CA GLY A 589 18.23 5.60 12.23
C GLY A 589 18.12 6.99 12.87
N PHE A 590 17.00 7.32 13.51
CA PHE A 590 16.82 8.58 14.23
C PHE A 590 17.54 8.57 15.59
N ALA A 591 17.95 9.74 16.06
CA ALA A 591 18.41 9.92 17.44
C ALA A 591 17.22 9.87 18.40
N LEU A 592 17.02 8.72 19.05
CA LEU A 592 15.86 8.46 19.93
C LEU A 592 16.19 8.49 21.43
N GLU A 593 17.42 8.85 21.83
CA GLU A 593 17.77 8.99 23.24
C GLU A 593 16.94 10.10 23.89
N GLY A 594 16.25 9.77 24.99
CA GLY A 594 15.35 10.69 25.69
C GLY A 594 14.05 11.02 24.95
N VAL A 595 13.79 10.43 23.78
CA VAL A 595 12.55 10.64 23.03
C VAL A 595 11.45 9.72 23.60
N PRO A 596 10.30 10.28 24.04
CA PRO A 596 9.17 9.46 24.48
C PRO A 596 8.63 8.57 23.36
N ASP A 597 8.20 7.37 23.72
CA ASP A 597 7.59 6.43 22.77
C ASP A 597 6.29 7.00 22.16
N ASP A 598 5.57 7.84 22.89
CA ASP A 598 4.31 8.47 22.45
C ASP A 598 4.51 9.80 21.70
N ARG A 599 5.76 10.19 21.37
CA ARG A 599 5.99 11.41 20.57
C ARG A 599 5.23 11.32 19.24
N ASN A 600 4.49 12.37 18.89
CA ASN A 600 3.61 12.43 17.71
C ASN A 600 2.44 11.40 17.72
N LEU A 601 2.01 10.92 18.89
CA LEU A 601 0.86 10.01 19.03
C LEU A 601 -0.43 10.63 18.45
N VAL A 602 -0.73 11.87 18.81
CA VAL A 602 -1.94 12.57 18.38
C VAL A 602 -1.59 13.60 17.32
N THR A 603 -2.46 13.76 16.32
CA THR A 603 -2.28 14.77 15.29
C THR A 603 -3.50 15.69 15.24
N LEU A 604 -3.32 16.93 15.69
CA LEU A 604 -4.36 17.96 15.80
C LEU A 604 -4.38 18.88 14.57
N HIS A 605 -5.47 18.84 13.82
CA HIS A 605 -5.80 19.80 12.78
C HIS A 605 -6.30 21.11 13.38
N VAL A 606 -5.72 22.20 12.89
CA VAL A 606 -6.19 23.57 13.15
C VAL A 606 -6.46 24.30 11.83
N PRO A 607 -7.31 25.33 11.82
CA PRO A 607 -7.53 26.15 10.63
C PRO A 607 -6.25 26.75 10.07
N ARG A 608 -6.19 26.94 8.75
CA ARG A 608 -5.00 27.49 8.05
C ARG A 608 -4.59 28.88 8.56
N THR A 609 -5.54 29.66 9.05
CA THR A 609 -5.33 31.00 9.59
C THR A 609 -4.72 31.02 10.99
N ALA A 610 -4.65 29.88 11.67
CA ALA A 610 -4.09 29.78 13.01
C ALA A 610 -2.58 30.05 13.00
N ASP A 611 -2.19 31.17 13.61
CA ASP A 611 -0.79 31.52 13.81
C ASP A 611 -0.12 30.64 14.88
N VAL A 612 1.17 30.86 15.12
CA VAL A 612 1.97 30.08 16.09
C VAL A 612 1.39 30.18 17.51
N GLY A 613 0.82 31.33 17.90
CA GLY A 613 0.20 31.53 19.21
C GLY A 613 -1.10 30.74 19.34
N ALA A 614 -1.96 30.80 18.33
CA ALA A 614 -3.20 30.04 18.27
C ALA A 614 -2.94 28.52 18.24
N GLN A 615 -1.93 28.07 17.49
CA GLN A 615 -1.47 26.68 17.49
C GLN A 615 -0.99 26.24 18.87
N GLY A 616 -0.19 27.07 19.57
CA GLY A 616 0.28 26.78 20.92
C GLY A 616 -0.85 26.72 21.95
N ALA A 617 -1.87 27.59 21.83
CA ALA A 617 -3.05 27.56 22.68
C ALA A 617 -3.88 26.30 22.44
N ALA A 618 -4.13 25.94 21.18
CA ALA A 618 -4.83 24.72 20.78
C ALA A 618 -4.13 23.46 21.30
N LEU A 619 -2.81 23.39 21.12
CA LEU A 619 -1.96 22.32 21.63
C LEU A 619 -2.09 22.18 23.15
N SER A 620 -1.97 23.28 23.89
CA SER A 620 -2.03 23.26 25.36
C SER A 620 -3.40 22.83 25.86
N ALA A 621 -4.47 23.33 25.24
CA ALA A 621 -5.84 22.98 25.58
C ALA A 621 -6.10 21.49 25.34
N LEU A 622 -5.65 20.95 24.22
CA LEU A 622 -5.78 19.53 23.93
C LEU A 622 -4.97 18.69 24.92
N ALA A 623 -3.69 19.04 25.13
CA ALA A 623 -2.80 18.35 26.07
C ALA A 623 -3.44 18.21 27.47
N GLU A 624 -4.03 19.28 27.99
CA GLU A 624 -4.76 19.26 29.26
C GLU A 624 -6.01 18.36 29.19
N HIS A 625 -6.76 18.43 28.09
CA HIS A 625 -7.99 17.65 27.91
C HIS A 625 -7.75 16.13 27.84
N VAL A 626 -6.75 15.69 27.07
CA VAL A 626 -6.44 14.27 26.87
C VAL A 626 -5.41 13.73 27.87
N GLY A 627 -4.82 14.59 28.71
CA GLY A 627 -3.80 14.21 29.68
C GLY A 627 -2.47 13.78 29.02
N LEU A 628 -2.19 14.25 27.80
CA LEU A 628 -0.94 13.97 27.09
C LEU A 628 0.04 15.12 27.26
N ALA A 629 1.34 14.79 27.25
CA ALA A 629 2.38 15.81 27.18
C ALA A 629 2.35 16.51 25.80
N PRO A 630 2.65 17.82 25.70
CA PRO A 630 2.60 18.55 24.43
C PRO A 630 3.45 17.93 23.31
N GLU A 631 4.60 17.33 23.64
CA GLU A 631 5.45 16.62 22.70
C GLU A 631 4.80 15.37 22.07
N ASN A 632 3.75 14.83 22.68
CA ASN A 632 2.98 13.71 22.14
C ASN A 632 1.95 14.16 21.08
N ILE A 633 1.78 15.46 20.88
CA ILE A 633 0.78 16.04 19.97
C ILE A 633 1.51 16.80 18.85
N THR A 634 1.29 16.39 17.60
CA THR A 634 1.62 17.20 16.44
C THR A 634 0.45 18.14 16.12
N VAL A 635 0.68 19.46 16.12
CA VAL A 635 -0.33 20.46 15.73
C VAL A 635 0.02 21.10 14.39
N GLY A 636 -1.00 21.39 13.58
CA GLY A 636 -0.84 22.19 12.36
C GLY A 636 -2.07 22.16 11.45
N TYR A 637 -2.04 22.98 10.39
CA TYR A 637 -2.98 22.83 9.30
C TYR A 637 -2.61 21.60 8.46
N ILE A 638 -3.53 20.64 8.40
CA ILE A 638 -3.34 19.36 7.73
C ILE A 638 -4.28 19.35 6.54
N ASP A 639 -3.74 19.72 5.38
CA ASP A 639 -4.48 19.80 4.12
C ASP A 639 -5.06 18.45 3.68
N LYS A 640 -4.46 17.34 4.13
CA LYS A 640 -5.01 15.98 3.97
C LYS A 640 -6.41 15.81 4.59
N LEU A 641 -6.80 16.65 5.54
CA LEU A 641 -8.15 16.63 6.12
C LEU A 641 -9.05 17.74 5.56
N ASP A 642 -8.52 18.67 4.79
CA ASP A 642 -9.28 19.81 4.25
C ASP A 642 -9.15 19.83 2.72
N PRO A 643 -9.74 18.83 2.01
CA PRO A 643 -9.51 18.62 0.58
C PRO A 643 -9.95 19.79 -0.30
N PHE A 644 -10.83 20.66 0.23
CA PHE A 644 -11.40 21.80 -0.48
C PHE A 644 -11.06 23.15 0.16
N GLY A 645 -10.28 23.18 1.24
CA GLY A 645 -9.92 24.42 1.93
C GLY A 645 -11.10 25.09 2.64
N GLU A 646 -12.14 24.33 3.02
CA GLU A 646 -13.34 24.86 3.66
C GLU A 646 -13.04 25.37 5.06
N ASP A 647 -12.18 24.67 5.80
CA ASP A 647 -11.70 25.15 7.11
C ASP A 647 -10.70 26.31 6.95
N ALA A 648 -10.00 26.39 5.81
CA ALA A 648 -9.20 27.55 5.45
C ALA A 648 -10.04 28.79 5.08
N ALA A 649 -11.25 28.61 4.53
CA ALA A 649 -12.14 29.69 4.11
C ALA A 649 -13.02 30.23 5.25
N ASN A 650 -13.42 29.37 6.20
CA ASN A 650 -14.39 29.70 7.26
C ASN A 650 -13.77 30.31 8.54
N GLY A 651 -12.64 31.02 8.42
CA GLY A 651 -11.87 31.60 9.53
C GLY A 651 -12.56 32.68 10.40
N THR A 652 -13.88 32.79 10.41
CA THR A 652 -14.66 33.69 11.27
C THR A 652 -15.94 32.99 11.78
N ASP A 653 -16.04 32.84 13.10
CA ASP A 653 -17.25 32.73 13.93
C ASP A 653 -18.39 31.78 13.50
N ARG A 654 -18.41 30.60 14.13
CA ARG A 654 -19.67 30.00 14.62
C ARG A 654 -19.52 29.61 16.09
N GLU A 655 -19.17 30.58 16.93
CA GLU A 655 -19.67 30.58 18.31
C GLU A 655 -21.05 31.24 18.31
N GLY A 656 -22.08 30.50 18.73
CA GLY A 656 -23.38 31.04 19.10
C GLY A 656 -24.46 31.02 18.01
N SER A 657 -25.24 29.94 17.95
CA SER A 657 -26.71 30.02 17.80
C SER A 657 -27.36 28.69 18.17
N SER A 658 -27.92 28.69 19.39
CA SER A 658 -29.02 27.86 19.93
C SER A 658 -29.04 26.37 19.66
#